data_AF-A0A0M1JZ88-F1
#
_entry.id   AF-A0A0M1JZ88-F1
#
_cell.length_a   1.000
_cell.length_b   1.000
_cell.length_c   1.000
_cell.angle_alpha   90.00
_cell.angle_beta   90.00
_cell.angle_gamma   90.00
#
_symmetry.space_group_name_H-M   'P 1'
#
loop_
_entity.id
_entity.type
_entity.pdbx_description
1 polymer ?
#
loop_
_entity_poly.entity_id
_entity_poly.type
_entity_poly.pdbx_seq_one_letter_code
_entity_poly.pdbx_strand_id
1 'polypeptide(L)'
;MTRPDIPAYTWNRPIGLGWDNPYTVRYASNLDDGPWHGMPLGGFGAGCIGRSPRGDFNLWHLDGGEHTYKTLPACQFSVFEEANGRRQAYAMSTQPPEDGSLSAWKWYPPSTPEKTTGTYHALYPRSWFVYENVFQAELTCEQFSPILPGNYQQTSYPVAIFEWTAHNPTDQPITVSIMLTWENIVGWFTNVLKNPEVKVRDDGSPVYEYQPRWGESSGNINTLVEDFHRLGCSMTGTISSPEPQEGEGSLAIATMTNAAVEVYYHTRWNPTSNGADIWNYFAKDGFLLDQEDERPAAPGERTAVALAVKFTLRPGKTRKIPFILAWDLPVTEFAAGVCQYRRYTDFFGRNGQGVWSMIRATLKDYDLWRNQIETWQQSVLDRQDLPSWLKMALFNELYILTQGGTLWSPADEENPQGRFAVLECLDYRWYESLDVRLYGSFALLMLWPELDKSVLRAFAHAIPTSDDTVRIIGYNQAQAVRGITGATPHDLGAPNEHPWQKSNYTSYQDCNLWKDLPCDFVLQVYRDFLLTGADDYEFLCECWPSIVQTLAYLKTFDRDDDGIPENSGAPDQTFDDWRMQGVSAYCGGLWLAALEAAIAIGKTLIDHPPIDGIYDWSIPDPEAVTSTIETYYNWLEKAQPIYQEKLWNGQYYRLDSESGSEVVMADQLCGQFYARLLGLPDIVPCDRAESALKTVYDACFRKFQNGEFGMANGVMLDGYPENPKATHPLEVWTGINFGLAAFMLQMGMKNEAFEITKAVVNQIYENGLQFRTPEAVTANQTFRASHYLRAMAIWGIYGILTDFKPSAKN
;
A
#
# COMPACT_ATOMS: atom_id res chain seq x y z
N MET A 1 -29.74 -0.19 -20.43
CA MET A 1 -28.40 0.29 -20.06
C MET A 1 -27.40 -0.45 -20.92
N THR A 2 -26.61 0.26 -21.71
CA THR A 2 -25.77 -0.32 -22.78
C THR A 2 -24.30 -0.47 -22.38
N ARG A 3 -23.78 0.34 -21.44
CA ARG A 3 -22.41 0.22 -20.90
C ARG A 3 -22.40 0.44 -19.37
N PRO A 4 -21.49 -0.22 -18.63
CA PRO A 4 -21.29 0.10 -17.21
C PRO A 4 -20.82 1.55 -17.07
N ASP A 5 -21.27 2.20 -16.00
CA ASP A 5 -20.90 3.58 -15.70
C ASP A 5 -19.50 3.60 -15.08
N ILE A 6 -18.49 3.94 -15.89
CA ILE A 6 -17.11 4.08 -15.43
C ILE A 6 -16.92 5.53 -14.99
N PRO A 7 -16.46 5.78 -13.75
CA PRO A 7 -16.23 7.15 -13.28
C PRO A 7 -15.31 7.92 -14.24
N ALA A 8 -15.64 9.17 -14.52
CA ALA A 8 -14.84 10.03 -15.43
C ALA A 8 -13.42 10.33 -14.90
N TYR A 9 -13.11 9.94 -13.66
CA TYR A 9 -11.91 10.29 -12.92
C TYR A 9 -10.94 9.10 -12.76
N THR A 10 -11.05 8.07 -13.58
CA THR A 10 -10.13 6.91 -13.54
C THR A 10 -8.77 7.25 -14.14
N TRP A 11 -7.70 6.70 -13.58
CA TRP A 11 -6.48 6.50 -14.37
C TRP A 11 -6.82 5.58 -15.53
N ASN A 12 -6.31 5.85 -16.73
CA ASN A 12 -6.61 5.01 -17.88
C ASN A 12 -5.45 4.94 -18.87
N ARG A 13 -5.35 3.81 -19.56
CA ARG A 13 -4.35 3.57 -20.60
C ARG A 13 -4.90 2.65 -21.69
N PRO A 14 -4.61 2.90 -22.98
CA PRO A 14 -4.93 1.94 -24.04
C PRO A 14 -4.28 0.58 -23.78
N ILE A 15 -5.06 -0.48 -23.94
CA ILE A 15 -4.64 -1.87 -23.64
C ILE A 15 -3.42 -2.22 -24.51
N GLY A 16 -2.29 -2.55 -23.88
CA GLY A 16 -1.09 -3.01 -24.59
C GLY A 16 -0.18 -1.96 -25.23
N LEU A 17 -0.46 -0.65 -25.14
CA LEU A 17 0.31 0.38 -25.85
C LEU A 17 1.73 0.61 -25.30
N GLY A 18 2.00 0.31 -24.02
CA GLY A 18 3.30 0.56 -23.38
C GLY A 18 3.54 2.05 -23.11
N TRP A 19 4.75 2.45 -22.69
CA TRP A 19 5.16 3.84 -22.41
C TRP A 19 6.40 4.18 -23.25
N ASP A 20 6.52 5.44 -23.70
CA ASP A 20 7.65 5.86 -24.55
C ASP A 20 8.96 5.91 -23.76
N ASN A 21 8.94 6.51 -22.57
CA ASN A 21 10.10 6.55 -21.66
C ASN A 21 9.64 6.38 -20.21
N PRO A 22 9.30 5.15 -19.77
CA PRO A 22 8.94 4.92 -18.38
C PRO A 22 10.14 5.16 -17.47
N TYR A 23 9.87 5.60 -16.24
CA TYR A 23 10.90 5.73 -15.20
C TYR A 23 11.61 4.41 -14.96
N THR A 24 12.92 4.46 -14.74
CA THR A 24 13.75 3.30 -14.38
C THR A 24 14.40 3.47 -13.03
N VAL A 25 14.73 2.37 -12.37
CA VAL A 25 15.35 2.42 -11.05
C VAL A 25 16.73 3.09 -11.09
N ARG A 26 17.04 3.87 -10.05
CA ARG A 26 18.30 4.59 -9.91
C ARG A 26 19.46 3.68 -9.49
N TYR A 27 19.18 2.75 -8.58
CA TYR A 27 20.18 1.82 -8.02
C TYR A 27 19.82 0.39 -8.39
N ALA A 28 20.81 -0.40 -8.80
CA ALA A 28 20.60 -1.80 -9.16
C ALA A 28 20.17 -2.67 -7.97
N SER A 29 20.37 -2.18 -6.74
CA SER A 29 19.93 -2.80 -5.50
C SER A 29 18.41 -2.72 -5.27
N ASN A 30 17.71 -1.82 -5.97
CA ASN A 30 16.28 -1.64 -5.83
C ASN A 30 15.49 -2.31 -6.96
N LEU A 31 14.23 -2.62 -6.68
CA LEU A 31 13.31 -3.32 -7.56
C LEU A 31 12.91 -2.48 -8.77
N ASP A 32 12.91 -3.13 -9.94
CA ASP A 32 12.32 -2.59 -11.16
C ASP A 32 11.60 -3.66 -12.00
N ASP A 33 10.30 -3.80 -11.76
CA ASP A 33 9.42 -4.73 -12.49
C ASP A 33 8.93 -4.18 -13.84
N GLY A 34 9.43 -3.02 -14.27
CA GLY A 34 8.91 -2.27 -15.40
C GLY A 34 7.47 -1.74 -15.20
N PRO A 35 6.90 -1.01 -16.17
CA PRO A 35 5.69 -0.21 -15.93
C PRO A 35 4.37 -1.01 -15.95
N TRP A 36 4.40 -2.32 -16.08
CA TRP A 36 3.21 -3.15 -16.29
C TRP A 36 2.49 -3.53 -15.00
N HIS A 37 2.22 -2.53 -14.16
CA HIS A 37 1.42 -2.68 -12.95
C HIS A 37 -0.01 -2.23 -13.22
N GLY A 38 -0.95 -2.99 -12.68
CA GLY A 38 -2.36 -2.64 -12.59
C GLY A 38 -2.82 -2.65 -11.14
N MET A 39 -4.06 -2.23 -10.92
CA MET A 39 -4.66 -2.21 -9.59
C MET A 39 -4.64 -3.61 -8.96
N PRO A 40 -4.15 -3.76 -7.71
CA PRO A 40 -4.09 -5.05 -7.03
C PRO A 40 -5.48 -5.54 -6.62
N LEU A 41 -5.64 -6.87 -6.56
CA LEU A 41 -6.86 -7.57 -6.14
C LEU A 41 -6.55 -8.42 -4.89
N GLY A 42 -7.33 -8.24 -3.84
CA GLY A 42 -7.16 -8.90 -2.54
C GLY A 42 -7.49 -7.95 -1.38
N GLY A 43 -7.98 -8.52 -0.28
CA GLY A 43 -8.17 -7.80 0.98
C GLY A 43 -6.86 -7.50 1.69
N PHE A 44 -6.90 -6.59 2.66
CA PHE A 44 -5.74 -6.30 3.51
C PHE A 44 -5.34 -7.55 4.31
N GLY A 45 -4.03 -7.83 4.39
CA GLY A 45 -3.50 -9.01 5.11
C GLY A 45 -3.82 -10.37 4.48
N ALA A 46 -4.64 -10.44 3.42
CA ALA A 46 -5.01 -11.67 2.74
C ALA A 46 -3.97 -12.11 1.69
N GLY A 47 -3.02 -11.25 1.37
CA GLY A 47 -2.21 -11.30 0.16
C GLY A 47 -2.98 -10.78 -1.06
N CYS A 48 -2.28 -10.51 -2.16
CA CYS A 48 -2.89 -9.93 -3.35
C CYS A 48 -2.27 -10.43 -4.67
N ILE A 49 -3.02 -10.21 -5.76
CA ILE A 49 -2.64 -10.54 -7.12
C ILE A 49 -2.83 -9.31 -8.01
N GLY A 50 -1.84 -8.98 -8.83
CA GLY A 50 -1.92 -7.88 -9.81
C GLY A 50 -2.24 -8.39 -11.22
N ARG A 51 -3.08 -7.63 -11.93
CA ARG A 51 -3.38 -7.83 -13.35
C ARG A 51 -3.09 -6.56 -14.13
N SER A 52 -2.14 -6.63 -15.05
CA SER A 52 -1.63 -5.44 -15.74
C SER A 52 -2.61 -4.90 -16.81
N PRO A 53 -2.42 -3.66 -17.29
CA PRO A 53 -3.13 -3.11 -18.46
C PRO A 53 -2.96 -3.90 -19.77
N ARG A 54 -2.06 -4.89 -19.84
CA ARG A 54 -1.99 -5.85 -20.96
C ARG A 54 -2.94 -7.02 -20.79
N GLY A 55 -3.46 -7.27 -19.60
CA GLY A 55 -4.38 -8.36 -19.28
C GLY A 55 -3.71 -9.61 -18.68
N ASP A 56 -2.39 -9.62 -18.49
CA ASP A 56 -1.64 -10.67 -17.79
C ASP A 56 -1.71 -10.51 -16.27
N PHE A 57 -1.78 -11.64 -15.56
CA PHE A 57 -1.60 -11.70 -14.11
C PHE A 57 -0.11 -11.92 -13.82
N ASN A 58 0.53 -10.94 -13.17
CA ASN A 58 1.99 -10.85 -13.11
C ASN A 58 2.56 -10.53 -11.74
N LEU A 59 1.78 -9.97 -10.82
CA LEU A 59 2.24 -9.65 -9.46
C LEU A 59 1.58 -10.58 -8.44
N TRP A 60 2.39 -11.14 -7.54
CA TRP A 60 1.96 -12.13 -6.54
C TRP A 60 2.55 -11.78 -5.18
N HIS A 61 1.75 -11.19 -4.31
CA HIS A 61 2.09 -10.96 -2.90
C HIS A 61 1.20 -11.86 -2.05
N LEU A 62 1.31 -13.18 -2.26
CA LEU A 62 0.51 -14.17 -1.53
C LEU A 62 1.18 -14.64 -0.24
N ASP A 63 2.46 -14.33 -0.06
CA ASP A 63 3.22 -14.54 1.16
C ASP A 63 3.52 -13.18 1.82
N GLY A 64 3.32 -13.10 3.13
CA GLY A 64 3.18 -11.82 3.84
C GLY A 64 4.47 -11.03 3.88
N GLY A 65 4.55 -9.96 3.08
CA GLY A 65 5.74 -9.11 2.96
C GLY A 65 6.70 -9.52 1.86
N GLU A 66 6.40 -10.59 1.11
CA GLU A 66 7.25 -11.10 0.05
C GLU A 66 6.74 -10.73 -1.34
N HIS A 67 7.69 -10.61 -2.27
CA HIS A 67 7.45 -10.08 -3.60
C HIS A 67 7.80 -11.10 -4.69
N THR A 68 6.88 -11.33 -5.63
CA THR A 68 7.14 -12.09 -6.85
C THR A 68 6.42 -11.44 -8.03
N TYR A 69 7.20 -11.00 -9.02
CA TYR A 69 6.69 -10.45 -10.27
C TYR A 69 7.03 -11.36 -11.46
N LYS A 70 6.08 -12.22 -11.84
CA LYS A 70 6.20 -13.18 -12.94
C LYS A 70 4.84 -13.45 -13.55
N THR A 71 4.74 -13.38 -14.88
CA THR A 71 3.51 -13.70 -15.61
C THR A 71 3.17 -15.20 -15.52
N LEU A 72 1.91 -15.54 -15.20
CA LEU A 72 1.34 -16.87 -15.41
C LEU A 72 0.34 -16.85 -16.56
N PRO A 73 0.76 -17.20 -17.79
CA PRO A 73 -0.10 -17.05 -18.97
C PRO A 73 -1.35 -17.92 -18.98
N ALA A 74 -1.33 -19.04 -18.24
CA ALA A 74 -2.48 -19.92 -18.09
C ALA A 74 -3.54 -19.34 -17.13
N CYS A 75 -3.20 -18.38 -16.28
CA CYS A 75 -4.16 -17.60 -15.51
C CYS A 75 -4.67 -16.47 -16.41
N GLN A 76 -5.85 -16.65 -17.02
CA GLN A 76 -6.29 -15.77 -18.11
C GLN A 76 -7.80 -15.80 -18.33
N PHE A 77 -8.35 -14.66 -18.76
CA PHE A 77 -9.64 -14.63 -19.41
C PHE A 77 -9.48 -14.81 -20.92
N SER A 78 -10.37 -15.58 -21.54
CA SER A 78 -10.46 -15.70 -22.99
C SER A 78 -11.88 -15.45 -23.46
N VAL A 79 -12.04 -14.84 -24.62
CA VAL A 79 -13.37 -14.54 -25.20
C VAL A 79 -13.48 -15.18 -26.58
N PHE A 80 -14.58 -15.87 -26.81
CA PHE A 80 -15.06 -16.32 -28.12
C PHE A 80 -16.27 -15.47 -28.51
N GLU A 81 -16.34 -15.09 -29.78
CA GLU A 81 -17.48 -14.42 -30.40
C GLU A 81 -17.86 -15.10 -31.72
N GLU A 82 -19.15 -15.40 -31.87
CA GLU A 82 -19.78 -15.73 -33.15
C GLU A 82 -20.83 -14.65 -33.50
N ALA A 83 -20.54 -13.89 -34.56
CA ALA A 83 -21.40 -12.83 -35.08
C ALA A 83 -21.45 -12.91 -36.62
N ASN A 84 -22.65 -12.90 -37.21
CA ASN A 84 -22.84 -12.96 -38.67
C ASN A 84 -22.10 -14.13 -39.35
N GLY A 85 -22.06 -15.29 -38.70
CA GLY A 85 -21.37 -16.49 -39.18
C GLY A 85 -19.85 -16.43 -39.15
N ARG A 86 -19.26 -15.35 -38.60
CA ARG A 86 -17.82 -15.22 -38.34
C ARG A 86 -17.54 -15.58 -36.90
N ARG A 87 -16.48 -16.36 -36.70
CA ARG A 87 -16.03 -16.81 -35.38
C ARG A 87 -14.64 -16.28 -35.12
N GLN A 88 -14.42 -15.80 -33.90
CA GLN A 88 -13.11 -15.38 -33.43
C GLN A 88 -12.97 -15.68 -31.93
N ALA A 89 -11.75 -15.98 -31.50
CA ALA A 89 -11.43 -16.12 -30.08
C ALA A 89 -10.07 -15.52 -29.77
N TYR A 90 -9.95 -14.93 -28.59
CA TYR A 90 -8.73 -14.30 -28.09
C TYR A 90 -8.54 -14.58 -26.60
N ALA A 91 -7.31 -14.91 -26.21
CA ALA A 91 -6.85 -14.84 -24.85
C ALA A 91 -6.58 -13.36 -24.56
N MET A 92 -7.16 -12.83 -23.49
CA MET A 92 -7.31 -11.39 -23.27
C MET A 92 -6.06 -10.72 -22.69
N SER A 93 -4.88 -11.32 -22.91
CA SER A 93 -3.57 -10.67 -22.77
C SER A 93 -3.03 -10.24 -24.13
N THR A 94 -2.33 -9.12 -24.19
CA THR A 94 -1.69 -8.63 -25.42
C THR A 94 -0.31 -9.21 -25.69
N GLN A 95 0.26 -9.96 -24.74
CA GLN A 95 1.58 -10.57 -24.90
C GLN A 95 1.48 -12.10 -24.77
N PRO A 96 1.92 -12.86 -25.80
CA PRO A 96 2.06 -14.30 -25.71
C PRO A 96 3.22 -14.69 -24.76
N PRO A 97 3.23 -15.93 -24.23
CA PRO A 97 4.35 -16.48 -23.47
C PRO A 97 5.64 -16.49 -24.29
N GLU A 98 6.75 -16.15 -23.66
CA GLU A 98 8.07 -16.18 -24.29
C GLU A 98 8.68 -17.59 -24.36
N ASP A 99 8.21 -18.50 -23.50
CA ASP A 99 8.70 -19.89 -23.40
C ASP A 99 8.07 -20.85 -24.44
N GLY A 100 7.15 -20.36 -25.26
CA GLY A 100 6.44 -21.15 -26.28
C GLY A 100 5.28 -22.01 -25.76
N SER A 101 4.99 -21.97 -24.45
CA SER A 101 3.76 -22.51 -23.90
C SER A 101 2.55 -21.82 -24.52
N LEU A 102 1.40 -22.50 -24.52
CA LEU A 102 0.13 -22.00 -25.05
C LEU A 102 0.21 -21.53 -26.51
N SER A 103 1.13 -22.08 -27.31
CA SER A 103 1.33 -21.67 -28.71
C SER A 103 0.14 -21.94 -29.64
N ALA A 104 -0.84 -22.75 -29.23
CA ALA A 104 -2.10 -22.88 -29.96
C ALA A 104 -3.02 -21.65 -29.78
N TRP A 105 -2.81 -20.87 -28.72
CA TRP A 105 -3.68 -19.76 -28.33
C TRP A 105 -3.50 -18.55 -29.23
N LYS A 106 -4.59 -17.82 -29.47
CA LYS A 106 -4.56 -16.53 -30.17
C LYS A 106 -4.66 -15.41 -29.13
N TRP A 107 -3.66 -14.54 -29.07
CA TRP A 107 -3.55 -13.48 -28.07
C TRP A 107 -4.18 -12.18 -28.57
N TYR A 108 -4.72 -11.38 -27.64
CA TYR A 108 -5.45 -10.16 -27.95
C TYR A 108 -4.54 -9.13 -28.63
N PRO A 109 -5.00 -8.41 -29.67
CA PRO A 109 -4.16 -7.42 -30.32
C PRO A 109 -3.94 -6.20 -29.39
N PRO A 110 -2.70 -5.73 -29.21
CA PRO A 110 -2.44 -4.49 -28.48
C PRO A 110 -2.98 -3.28 -29.24
N SER A 111 -3.26 -2.22 -28.49
CA SER A 111 -3.50 -0.88 -29.03
C SER A 111 -2.20 -0.31 -29.61
N THR A 112 -2.32 0.50 -30.66
CA THR A 112 -1.25 1.33 -31.20
C THR A 112 -1.62 2.81 -31.05
N PRO A 113 -0.68 3.76 -31.23
CA PRO A 113 -1.01 5.19 -31.19
C PRO A 113 -2.12 5.58 -32.19
N GLU A 114 -2.25 4.85 -33.29
CA GLU A 114 -3.23 5.12 -34.36
C GLU A 114 -4.56 4.36 -34.18
N LYS A 115 -4.55 3.25 -33.42
CA LYS A 115 -5.73 2.39 -33.26
C LYS A 115 -5.81 1.78 -31.86
N THR A 116 -6.82 2.19 -31.11
CA THR A 116 -7.18 1.54 -29.84
C THR A 116 -7.94 0.23 -30.07
N THR A 117 -7.54 -0.81 -29.33
CA THR A 117 -8.30 -2.07 -29.19
C THR A 117 -9.08 -2.09 -27.87
N GLY A 118 -8.98 -1.05 -27.07
CA GLY A 118 -9.64 -0.93 -25.78
C GLY A 118 -8.82 -0.16 -24.78
N THR A 119 -9.40 0.06 -23.61
CA THR A 119 -8.82 0.90 -22.56
C THR A 119 -8.92 0.20 -21.22
N TYR A 120 -7.80 0.17 -20.48
CA TYR A 120 -7.78 -0.18 -19.07
C TYR A 120 -8.06 1.07 -18.24
N HIS A 121 -8.92 0.96 -17.22
CA HIS A 121 -9.26 2.02 -16.29
C HIS A 121 -9.04 1.54 -14.85
N ALA A 122 -8.63 2.44 -13.95
CA ALA A 122 -8.55 2.14 -12.52
C ALA A 122 -8.91 3.34 -11.64
N LEU A 123 -9.71 3.04 -10.62
CA LEU A 123 -10.05 3.88 -9.50
C LEU A 123 -10.24 2.97 -8.28
N TYR A 124 -9.14 2.65 -7.61
CA TYR A 124 -9.08 1.65 -6.54
C TYR A 124 -10.22 1.83 -5.52
N PRO A 125 -10.92 0.75 -5.11
CA PRO A 125 -10.57 -0.67 -5.32
C PRO A 125 -11.19 -1.30 -6.58
N ARG A 126 -11.58 -0.49 -7.59
CA ARG A 126 -12.18 -0.98 -8.83
C ARG A 126 -11.33 -0.65 -10.05
N SER A 127 -11.24 -1.59 -10.98
CA SER A 127 -10.64 -1.37 -12.30
C SER A 127 -11.48 -2.02 -13.39
N TRP A 128 -11.29 -1.57 -14.63
CA TRP A 128 -12.06 -2.02 -15.78
C TRP A 128 -11.17 -2.28 -16.97
N PHE A 129 -11.46 -3.34 -17.72
CA PHE A 129 -11.03 -3.47 -19.11
C PHE A 129 -12.23 -3.21 -20.01
N VAL A 130 -12.12 -2.21 -20.88
CA VAL A 130 -13.11 -1.92 -21.93
C VAL A 130 -12.52 -2.37 -23.26
N TYR A 131 -13.12 -3.34 -23.93
CA TYR A 131 -12.62 -3.88 -25.19
C TYR A 131 -13.42 -3.31 -26.36
N GLU A 132 -12.72 -2.76 -27.34
CA GLU A 132 -13.31 -2.00 -28.44
C GLU A 132 -12.66 -2.39 -29.79
N ASN A 133 -13.40 -2.24 -30.88
CA ASN A 133 -12.86 -2.37 -32.25
C ASN A 133 -12.29 -3.74 -32.67
N VAL A 134 -12.40 -4.76 -31.81
CA VAL A 134 -11.99 -6.16 -32.09
C VAL A 134 -13.21 -7.08 -32.22
N PHE A 135 -14.13 -6.98 -31.28
CA PHE A 135 -15.40 -7.72 -31.26
C PHE A 135 -16.55 -6.87 -31.81
N GLN A 136 -17.63 -7.51 -32.24
CA GLN A 136 -18.90 -6.84 -32.57
C GLN A 136 -19.72 -6.55 -31.31
N ALA A 137 -19.62 -7.41 -30.30
CA ALA A 137 -20.12 -7.15 -28.96
C ALA A 137 -19.24 -6.11 -28.26
N GLU A 138 -19.88 -5.21 -27.51
CA GLU A 138 -19.18 -4.33 -26.58
C GLU A 138 -18.95 -5.10 -25.28
N LEU A 139 -17.69 -5.24 -24.87
CA LEU A 139 -17.32 -6.02 -23.70
C LEU A 139 -16.60 -5.15 -22.66
N THR A 140 -17.01 -5.30 -21.40
CA THR A 140 -16.32 -4.68 -20.26
C THR A 140 -16.14 -5.71 -19.17
N CYS A 141 -14.97 -5.76 -18.56
CA CYS A 141 -14.69 -6.55 -17.35
C CYS A 141 -14.40 -5.58 -16.21
N GLU A 142 -15.33 -5.40 -15.28
CA GLU A 142 -15.08 -4.72 -14.00
C GLU A 142 -14.45 -5.74 -13.05
N GLN A 143 -13.37 -5.35 -12.37
CA GLN A 143 -12.71 -6.19 -11.38
C GLN A 143 -12.43 -5.43 -10.08
N PHE A 144 -12.69 -6.08 -8.94
CA PHE A 144 -12.54 -5.46 -7.62
C PHE A 144 -12.47 -6.48 -6.48
N SER A 145 -12.03 -5.99 -5.32
CA SER A 145 -12.14 -6.64 -4.01
C SER A 145 -12.92 -5.74 -3.05
N PRO A 146 -13.59 -6.27 -2.02
CA PRO A 146 -14.50 -5.50 -1.16
C PRO A 146 -13.74 -4.66 -0.11
N ILE A 147 -13.02 -3.63 -0.57
CA ILE A 147 -12.30 -2.68 0.30
C ILE A 147 -13.24 -1.55 0.70
N LEU A 148 -13.57 -1.49 2.00
CA LEU A 148 -14.64 -0.65 2.53
C LEU A 148 -14.15 0.12 3.76
N PRO A 149 -14.11 1.47 3.73
CA PRO A 149 -13.76 2.27 4.90
C PRO A 149 -14.63 1.94 6.13
N GLY A 150 -14.02 1.86 7.30
CA GLY A 150 -14.66 1.52 8.57
C GLY A 150 -15.13 0.06 8.69
N ASN A 151 -14.84 -0.77 7.68
CA ASN A 151 -15.18 -2.18 7.68
C ASN A 151 -13.95 -3.03 7.98
N TYR A 152 -14.00 -3.78 9.08
CA TYR A 152 -12.89 -4.61 9.56
C TYR A 152 -13.05 -6.12 9.28
N GLN A 153 -14.00 -6.47 8.40
CA GLN A 153 -14.33 -7.84 8.02
C GLN A 153 -14.14 -8.06 6.53
N GLN A 154 -15.02 -7.52 5.68
CA GLN A 154 -14.97 -7.69 4.23
C GLN A 154 -13.67 -7.14 3.63
N THR A 155 -13.13 -6.05 4.18
CA THR A 155 -11.83 -5.49 3.75
C THR A 155 -10.67 -6.50 3.87
N SER A 156 -10.80 -7.53 4.71
CA SER A 156 -9.78 -8.60 4.85
C SER A 156 -9.92 -9.74 3.83
N TYR A 157 -10.98 -9.76 3.01
CA TYR A 157 -11.35 -10.97 2.28
C TYR A 157 -10.40 -11.29 1.12
N PRO A 158 -9.91 -12.54 1.00
CA PRO A 158 -9.03 -12.99 -0.07
C PRO A 158 -9.83 -13.36 -1.33
N VAL A 159 -10.55 -12.38 -1.88
CA VAL A 159 -11.45 -12.57 -3.03
C VAL A 159 -11.24 -11.48 -4.08
N ALA A 160 -11.35 -11.88 -5.35
CA ALA A 160 -11.41 -11.00 -6.49
C ALA A 160 -12.67 -11.31 -7.31
N ILE A 161 -13.45 -10.27 -7.60
CA ILE A 161 -14.66 -10.33 -8.41
C ILE A 161 -14.31 -9.82 -9.81
N PHE A 162 -14.76 -10.51 -10.84
CA PHE A 162 -14.66 -10.11 -12.25
C PHE A 162 -16.05 -10.14 -12.87
N GLU A 163 -16.73 -8.99 -12.92
CA GLU A 163 -18.04 -8.86 -13.57
C GLU A 163 -17.87 -8.48 -15.04
N TRP A 164 -18.21 -9.41 -15.92
CA TRP A 164 -18.25 -9.16 -17.36
C TRP A 164 -19.60 -8.62 -17.80
N THR A 165 -19.62 -7.44 -18.40
CA THR A 165 -20.78 -6.90 -19.10
C THR A 165 -20.58 -7.07 -20.62
N ALA A 166 -21.50 -7.77 -21.26
CA ALA A 166 -21.53 -7.95 -22.70
C ALA A 166 -22.80 -7.31 -23.29
N HIS A 167 -22.64 -6.38 -24.22
CA HIS A 167 -23.73 -5.71 -24.92
C HIS A 167 -23.68 -6.01 -26.42
N ASN A 168 -24.84 -6.26 -27.01
CA ASN A 168 -24.97 -6.45 -28.46
C ASN A 168 -25.51 -5.16 -29.11
N PRO A 169 -24.65 -4.35 -29.77
CA PRO A 169 -25.07 -3.13 -30.46
C PRO A 169 -25.64 -3.39 -31.86
N THR A 170 -25.59 -4.64 -32.34
CA THR A 170 -25.98 -5.01 -33.72
C THR A 170 -27.47 -5.36 -33.82
N ASP A 171 -27.93 -5.56 -35.05
CA ASP A 171 -29.28 -5.99 -35.38
C ASP A 171 -29.44 -7.52 -35.51
N GLN A 172 -28.35 -8.28 -35.31
CA GLN A 172 -28.34 -9.75 -35.33
C GLN A 172 -27.96 -10.33 -33.98
N PRO A 173 -28.34 -11.57 -33.65
CA PRO A 173 -27.84 -12.24 -32.46
C PRO A 173 -26.31 -12.41 -32.48
N ILE A 174 -25.67 -12.23 -31.32
CA ILE A 174 -24.25 -12.52 -31.11
C ILE A 174 -24.14 -13.59 -30.03
N THR A 175 -23.40 -14.66 -30.30
CA THR A 175 -23.04 -15.65 -29.29
C THR A 175 -21.65 -15.32 -28.75
N VAL A 176 -21.55 -15.24 -27.43
CA VAL A 176 -20.30 -14.96 -26.71
C VAL A 176 -20.03 -16.09 -25.74
N SER A 177 -18.78 -16.51 -25.64
CA SER A 177 -18.30 -17.33 -24.52
C SER A 177 -17.14 -16.64 -23.82
N ILE A 178 -17.18 -16.59 -22.50
CA ILE A 178 -16.11 -16.04 -21.66
C ILE A 178 -15.53 -17.20 -20.86
N MET A 179 -14.24 -17.45 -20.99
CA MET A 179 -13.53 -18.50 -20.28
C MET A 179 -12.56 -17.88 -19.28
N LEU A 180 -12.55 -18.38 -18.05
CA LEU A 180 -11.49 -18.16 -17.06
C LEU A 180 -10.69 -19.45 -16.90
N THR A 181 -9.40 -19.38 -17.15
CA THR A 181 -8.44 -20.44 -16.82
C THR A 181 -7.59 -20.02 -15.64
N TRP A 182 -7.25 -20.98 -14.78
CA TRP A 182 -6.43 -20.72 -13.60
C TRP A 182 -5.53 -21.91 -13.30
N GLU A 183 -4.27 -21.61 -12.99
CA GLU A 183 -3.30 -22.62 -12.60
C GLU A 183 -3.40 -22.92 -11.10
N ASN A 184 -3.26 -24.18 -10.70
CA ASN A 184 -3.27 -24.54 -9.29
C ASN A 184 -1.92 -24.19 -8.65
N ILE A 185 -1.85 -22.95 -8.14
CA ILE A 185 -0.68 -22.34 -7.50
C ILE A 185 -0.58 -22.58 -5.98
N VAL A 186 -1.43 -23.44 -5.40
CA VAL A 186 -1.34 -23.75 -3.96
C VAL A 186 0.05 -24.30 -3.64
N GLY A 187 0.67 -23.79 -2.58
CA GLY A 187 2.02 -24.17 -2.14
C GLY A 187 3.18 -23.47 -2.87
N TRP A 188 2.92 -22.72 -3.94
CA TRP A 188 4.01 -22.13 -4.75
C TRP A 188 4.74 -20.99 -4.06
N PHE A 189 4.09 -20.32 -3.11
CA PHE A 189 4.65 -19.18 -2.40
C PHE A 189 5.17 -19.56 -1.01
N THR A 190 5.19 -20.86 -0.68
CA THR A 190 5.90 -21.34 0.52
C THR A 190 7.38 -20.98 0.40
N ASN A 191 7.94 -20.32 1.41
CA ASN A 191 9.34 -19.94 1.43
C ASN A 191 10.23 -21.19 1.60
N VAL A 192 11.16 -21.40 0.68
CA VAL A 192 12.15 -22.50 0.76
C VAL A 192 13.27 -22.17 1.75
N LEU A 193 13.64 -20.89 1.86
CA LEU A 193 14.77 -20.42 2.65
C LEU A 193 14.28 -19.95 4.03
N LYS A 194 14.13 -20.89 4.97
CA LYS A 194 13.60 -20.60 6.31
C LYS A 194 14.53 -19.85 7.26
N ASN A 195 15.83 -19.78 6.93
CA ASN A 195 16.84 -19.06 7.72
C ASN A 195 17.83 -18.36 6.78
N PRO A 196 17.40 -17.34 6.02
CA PRO A 196 18.26 -16.66 5.09
C PRO A 196 19.31 -15.84 5.84
N GLU A 197 20.53 -15.78 5.30
CA GLU A 197 21.57 -14.89 5.82
C GLU A 197 21.21 -13.44 5.49
N VAL A 198 21.14 -12.58 6.51
CA VAL A 198 20.99 -11.13 6.30
C VAL A 198 22.33 -10.56 5.88
N LYS A 199 22.35 -9.91 4.72
CA LYS A 199 23.52 -9.25 4.14
C LYS A 199 23.29 -7.74 4.11
N VAL A 200 24.37 -6.98 4.05
CA VAL A 200 24.32 -5.54 3.83
C VAL A 200 24.54 -5.30 2.33
N ARG A 201 23.61 -4.59 1.68
CA ARG A 201 23.70 -4.22 0.26
C ARG A 201 24.79 -3.17 0.04
N ASP A 202 25.08 -2.88 -1.23
CA ASP A 202 25.97 -1.79 -1.64
C ASP A 202 25.45 -0.41 -1.24
N ASP A 203 24.13 -0.24 -1.17
CA ASP A 203 23.48 0.94 -0.60
C ASP A 203 23.46 0.97 0.94
N GLY A 204 23.99 -0.06 1.61
CA GLY A 204 24.05 -0.17 3.06
C GLY A 204 22.79 -0.75 3.74
N SER A 205 21.70 -0.95 3.00
CA SER A 205 20.47 -1.52 3.58
C SER A 205 20.62 -3.03 3.87
N PRO A 206 20.00 -3.56 4.95
CA PRO A 206 19.92 -5.00 5.16
C PRO A 206 19.01 -5.66 4.11
N VAL A 207 19.44 -6.82 3.61
CA VAL A 207 18.69 -7.65 2.66
C VAL A 207 18.80 -9.13 3.02
N TYR A 208 17.75 -9.87 2.73
CA TYR A 208 17.74 -11.32 2.80
C TYR A 208 17.18 -11.89 1.49
N GLU A 209 17.49 -13.16 1.22
CA GLU A 209 16.99 -13.86 0.05
C GLU A 209 15.65 -14.53 0.38
N TYR A 210 14.67 -14.35 -0.50
CA TYR A 210 13.41 -15.07 -0.50
C TYR A 210 13.35 -15.97 -1.72
N GLN A 211 12.95 -17.23 -1.52
CA GLN A 211 12.79 -18.18 -2.61
C GLN A 211 11.44 -18.91 -2.50
N PRO A 212 10.47 -18.60 -3.37
CA PRO A 212 9.22 -19.35 -3.44
C PRO A 212 9.43 -20.71 -4.11
N ARG A 213 8.56 -21.68 -3.81
CA ARG A 213 8.41 -22.97 -4.53
C ARG A 213 7.71 -22.81 -5.88
N TRP A 214 8.13 -21.81 -6.65
CA TRP A 214 7.48 -21.45 -7.91
C TRP A 214 7.39 -22.62 -8.88
N GLY A 215 6.17 -22.96 -9.31
CA GLY A 215 5.92 -24.06 -10.24
C GLY A 215 5.77 -25.44 -9.59
N GLU A 216 5.99 -25.56 -8.28
CA GLU A 216 5.89 -26.85 -7.58
C GLU A 216 4.44 -27.19 -7.25
N SER A 217 3.82 -28.03 -8.09
CA SER A 217 2.42 -28.42 -7.90
C SER A 217 2.26 -29.87 -7.44
N SER A 218 3.34 -30.57 -7.04
CA SER A 218 3.27 -32.00 -6.70
C SER A 218 2.20 -32.28 -5.64
N GLY A 219 1.28 -33.20 -5.95
CA GLY A 219 0.17 -33.54 -5.06
C GLY A 219 -1.03 -32.61 -5.14
N ASN A 220 -0.98 -31.50 -5.88
CA ASN A 220 -2.12 -30.61 -6.07
C ASN A 220 -3.25 -31.33 -6.79
N ILE A 221 -4.48 -31.10 -6.34
CA ILE A 221 -5.71 -31.73 -6.85
C ILE A 221 -6.70 -30.62 -7.23
N ASN A 222 -7.45 -30.86 -8.31
CA ASN A 222 -8.52 -29.98 -8.76
C ASN A 222 -9.83 -30.76 -8.76
N THR A 223 -10.89 -30.20 -8.17
CA THR A 223 -12.22 -30.82 -8.10
C THR A 223 -13.28 -29.87 -8.64
N LEU A 224 -14.30 -30.44 -9.28
CA LEU A 224 -15.48 -29.67 -9.66
C LEU A 224 -16.37 -29.48 -8.42
N VAL A 225 -16.90 -28.29 -8.24
CA VAL A 225 -17.87 -28.00 -7.18
C VAL A 225 -19.11 -27.37 -7.79
N GLU A 226 -20.26 -27.99 -7.55
CA GLU A 226 -21.58 -27.46 -7.89
C GLU A 226 -22.40 -27.25 -6.61
N ASP A 227 -22.90 -26.03 -6.43
CA ASP A 227 -23.68 -25.60 -5.27
C ASP A 227 -24.88 -24.75 -5.72
N PHE A 228 -26.04 -25.41 -5.90
CA PHE A 228 -27.26 -24.80 -6.44
C PHE A 228 -27.05 -24.11 -7.80
N HIS A 229 -26.97 -22.78 -7.81
CA HIS A 229 -26.80 -21.95 -8.99
C HIS A 229 -25.34 -21.49 -9.16
N ARG A 230 -24.39 -22.21 -8.57
CA ARG A 230 -22.96 -21.87 -8.55
C ARG A 230 -22.18 -23.08 -9.03
N LEU A 231 -21.24 -22.86 -9.93
CA LEU A 231 -20.37 -23.90 -10.44
C LEU A 231 -18.94 -23.35 -10.54
N GLY A 232 -17.97 -24.16 -10.16
CA GLY A 232 -16.58 -23.75 -10.14
C GLY A 232 -15.62 -24.93 -9.95
N CYS A 233 -14.33 -24.61 -9.97
CA CYS A 233 -13.27 -25.58 -9.71
C CYS A 233 -12.54 -25.18 -8.43
N SER A 234 -12.47 -26.10 -7.47
CA SER A 234 -11.63 -25.98 -6.28
C SER A 234 -10.26 -26.56 -6.59
N MET A 235 -9.22 -25.86 -6.17
CA MET A 235 -7.81 -26.19 -6.37
C MET A 235 -7.18 -26.33 -4.99
N THR A 236 -6.76 -27.53 -4.62
CA THR A 236 -6.23 -27.81 -3.27
C THR A 236 -4.78 -28.28 -3.36
N GLY A 237 -3.97 -27.85 -2.40
CA GLY A 237 -2.64 -28.39 -2.17
C GLY A 237 -2.68 -29.62 -1.27
N THR A 238 -1.50 -30.18 -0.98
CA THR A 238 -1.38 -31.21 0.06
C THR A 238 -1.52 -30.55 1.43
N ILE A 239 -2.50 -30.97 2.22
CA ILE A 239 -2.65 -30.56 3.63
C ILE A 239 -2.04 -31.67 4.48
N SER A 240 -0.92 -31.39 5.14
CA SER A 240 -0.16 -32.38 5.89
C SER A 240 -0.73 -32.66 7.28
N SER A 241 -1.53 -31.74 7.82
CA SER A 241 -2.03 -31.79 9.20
C SER A 241 -3.40 -31.07 9.33
N PRO A 242 -4.17 -31.32 10.40
CA PRO A 242 -5.39 -30.55 10.68
C PRO A 242 -5.17 -29.05 10.84
N GLU A 243 -3.98 -28.65 11.30
CA GLU A 243 -3.51 -27.26 11.33
C GLU A 243 -2.66 -27.00 10.07
N PRO A 244 -3.10 -26.14 9.15
CA PRO A 244 -2.37 -25.90 7.91
C PRO A 244 -1.04 -25.18 8.17
N GLN A 245 -0.04 -25.49 7.36
CA GLN A 245 1.24 -24.77 7.34
C GLN A 245 1.24 -23.66 6.27
N GLU A 246 2.30 -22.85 6.24
CA GLU A 246 2.50 -21.84 5.19
C GLU A 246 2.37 -22.44 3.78
N GLY A 247 1.52 -21.83 2.97
CA GLY A 247 1.22 -22.25 1.59
C GLY A 247 0.32 -23.47 1.46
N GLU A 248 -0.04 -24.15 2.55
CA GLU A 248 -1.12 -25.14 2.54
C GLU A 248 -2.48 -24.42 2.54
N GLY A 249 -3.44 -24.97 1.79
CA GLY A 249 -4.78 -24.40 1.70
C GLY A 249 -5.47 -24.71 0.38
N SER A 250 -6.28 -23.78 -0.09
CA SER A 250 -7.09 -23.96 -1.30
C SER A 250 -7.33 -22.65 -2.06
N LEU A 251 -7.52 -22.76 -3.37
CA LEU A 251 -8.00 -21.70 -4.25
C LEU A 251 -9.28 -22.17 -4.95
N ALA A 252 -10.09 -21.25 -5.45
CA ALA A 252 -11.21 -21.61 -6.30
C ALA A 252 -11.50 -20.53 -7.34
N ILE A 253 -11.91 -20.96 -8.53
CA ILE A 253 -12.62 -20.12 -9.48
C ILE A 253 -14.08 -20.56 -9.56
N ALA A 254 -15.01 -19.63 -9.66
CA ALA A 254 -16.43 -19.94 -9.74
C ALA A 254 -17.22 -18.94 -10.58
N THR A 255 -18.39 -19.36 -11.07
CA THR A 255 -19.38 -18.52 -11.74
C THR A 255 -20.80 -18.93 -11.33
N MET A 256 -21.79 -18.22 -11.86
CA MET A 256 -23.21 -18.50 -11.67
C MET A 256 -23.77 -19.29 -12.85
N THR A 257 -24.62 -20.27 -12.54
CA THR A 257 -25.39 -21.04 -13.54
C THR A 257 -26.86 -20.63 -13.49
N ASN A 258 -27.51 -20.54 -14.65
CA ASN A 258 -28.95 -20.37 -14.77
C ASN A 258 -29.40 -20.77 -16.18
N ALA A 259 -30.71 -20.86 -16.40
CA ALA A 259 -31.29 -21.30 -17.68
C ALA A 259 -30.95 -20.43 -18.90
N ALA A 260 -30.32 -19.27 -18.69
CA ALA A 260 -30.01 -18.34 -19.76
C ALA A 260 -28.53 -18.38 -20.20
N VAL A 261 -27.71 -19.24 -19.59
CA VAL A 261 -26.29 -19.47 -19.94
C VAL A 261 -25.98 -20.96 -19.96
N GLU A 262 -24.99 -21.35 -20.76
CA GLU A 262 -24.39 -22.69 -20.73
C GLU A 262 -23.02 -22.57 -20.06
N VAL A 263 -22.73 -23.44 -19.08
CA VAL A 263 -21.45 -23.43 -18.37
C VAL A 263 -20.71 -24.73 -18.69
N TYR A 264 -19.47 -24.61 -19.13
CA TYR A 264 -18.59 -25.72 -19.46
C TYR A 264 -17.33 -25.67 -18.60
N TYR A 265 -16.68 -26.81 -18.39
CA TYR A 265 -15.50 -26.89 -17.52
C TYR A 265 -14.44 -27.87 -17.99
N HIS A 266 -13.25 -27.73 -17.43
CA HIS A 266 -12.15 -28.68 -17.53
C HIS A 266 -11.34 -28.62 -16.24
N THR A 267 -11.35 -29.67 -15.41
CA THR A 267 -10.71 -29.59 -14.08
C THR A 267 -9.20 -29.86 -14.12
N ARG A 268 -8.66 -30.43 -15.21
CA ARG A 268 -7.21 -30.64 -15.33
C ARG A 268 -6.70 -30.55 -16.76
N TRP A 269 -5.84 -29.59 -17.04
CA TRP A 269 -5.06 -29.52 -18.29
C TRP A 269 -3.62 -29.08 -18.00
N ASN A 270 -2.69 -29.28 -18.94
CA ASN A 270 -1.27 -28.95 -18.74
C ASN A 270 -0.96 -27.53 -19.25
N PRO A 271 -0.74 -26.53 -18.36
CA PRO A 271 -0.48 -25.15 -18.72
C PRO A 271 0.89 -24.91 -19.37
N THR A 272 1.81 -25.86 -19.27
CA THR A 272 3.15 -25.77 -19.89
C THR A 272 3.19 -26.35 -21.31
N SER A 273 2.09 -26.95 -21.76
CA SER A 273 1.95 -27.49 -23.12
C SER A 273 1.61 -26.39 -24.14
N ASN A 274 1.29 -26.77 -25.38
CA ASN A 274 0.79 -25.81 -26.37
C ASN A 274 -0.66 -25.34 -26.09
N GLY A 275 -1.36 -25.93 -25.12
CA GLY A 275 -2.72 -25.54 -24.71
C GLY A 275 -3.84 -25.88 -25.71
N ALA A 276 -3.57 -26.75 -26.69
CA ALA A 276 -4.53 -27.11 -27.75
C ALA A 276 -5.72 -27.95 -27.25
N ASP A 277 -5.56 -28.64 -26.13
CA ASP A 277 -6.59 -29.41 -25.40
C ASP A 277 -7.75 -28.53 -24.93
N ILE A 278 -7.45 -27.29 -24.52
CA ILE A 278 -8.46 -26.28 -24.21
C ILE A 278 -8.82 -25.46 -25.45
N TRP A 279 -7.81 -24.95 -26.16
CA TRP A 279 -8.02 -23.90 -27.16
C TRP A 279 -8.79 -24.37 -28.40
N ASN A 280 -8.60 -25.61 -28.87
CA ASN A 280 -9.23 -26.08 -30.09
C ASN A 280 -10.76 -26.14 -29.98
N TYR A 281 -11.29 -26.46 -28.81
CA TYR A 281 -12.72 -26.49 -28.56
C TYR A 281 -13.26 -25.08 -28.34
N PHE A 282 -12.59 -24.30 -27.48
CA PHE A 282 -13.01 -22.95 -27.16
C PHE A 282 -12.99 -22.03 -28.39
N ALA A 283 -11.92 -22.03 -29.17
CA ALA A 283 -11.79 -21.14 -30.34
C ALA A 283 -12.71 -21.52 -31.50
N LYS A 284 -13.12 -22.78 -31.60
CA LYS A 284 -13.97 -23.27 -32.68
C LYS A 284 -15.46 -23.00 -32.44
N ASP A 285 -15.93 -23.26 -31.22
CA ASP A 285 -17.37 -23.32 -30.91
C ASP A 285 -17.72 -22.71 -29.54
N GLY A 286 -16.76 -22.17 -28.80
CA GLY A 286 -16.97 -21.49 -27.53
C GLY A 286 -17.36 -22.39 -26.36
N PHE A 287 -17.00 -23.69 -26.38
CA PHE A 287 -17.30 -24.66 -25.32
C PHE A 287 -16.04 -25.42 -24.86
N LEU A 288 -16.16 -26.17 -23.76
CA LEU A 288 -15.15 -27.10 -23.24
C LEU A 288 -15.74 -28.52 -23.12
N LEU A 289 -14.90 -29.54 -23.04
CA LEU A 289 -15.33 -30.95 -23.08
C LEU A 289 -16.01 -31.48 -21.81
N ASP A 290 -16.20 -30.67 -20.77
CA ASP A 290 -16.75 -31.07 -19.47
C ASP A 290 -15.98 -32.25 -18.86
N GLN A 291 -14.65 -32.08 -18.75
CA GLN A 291 -13.75 -33.10 -18.26
C GLN A 291 -13.40 -32.92 -16.79
N GLU A 292 -13.47 -34.03 -16.06
CA GLU A 292 -13.10 -34.14 -14.65
C GLU A 292 -11.94 -35.12 -14.50
N ASP A 293 -10.87 -34.66 -13.85
CA ASP A 293 -9.72 -35.47 -13.50
C ASP A 293 -9.11 -34.97 -12.18
N GLU A 294 -9.47 -35.67 -11.10
CA GLU A 294 -9.02 -35.37 -9.72
C GLU A 294 -7.70 -36.06 -9.36
N ARG A 295 -6.96 -36.59 -10.34
CA ARG A 295 -5.65 -37.18 -10.04
C ARG A 295 -4.73 -36.12 -9.41
N PRO A 296 -3.91 -36.46 -8.42
CA PRO A 296 -2.88 -35.53 -7.95
C PRO A 296 -1.89 -35.20 -9.07
N ALA A 297 -1.37 -33.98 -9.10
CA ALA A 297 -0.23 -33.61 -9.97
C ALA A 297 1.00 -34.46 -9.63
N ALA A 298 1.58 -35.07 -10.66
CA ALA A 298 2.82 -35.82 -10.53
C ALA A 298 4.02 -34.88 -10.25
N PRO A 299 5.16 -35.39 -9.75
CA PRO A 299 6.36 -34.59 -9.58
C PRO A 299 6.78 -33.85 -10.87
N GLY A 300 6.88 -32.52 -10.78
CA GLY A 300 7.21 -31.64 -11.91
C GLY A 300 6.06 -31.36 -12.87
N GLU A 301 4.89 -31.97 -12.67
CA GLU A 301 3.67 -31.63 -13.42
C GLU A 301 3.05 -30.36 -12.85
N ARG A 302 2.60 -29.49 -13.74
CA ARG A 302 1.78 -28.32 -13.43
C ARG A 302 0.38 -28.56 -13.99
N THR A 303 -0.66 -28.14 -13.28
CA THR A 303 -2.05 -28.41 -13.67
C THR A 303 -2.89 -27.15 -13.53
N ALA A 304 -3.85 -26.99 -14.45
CA ALA A 304 -4.76 -25.87 -14.47
C ALA A 304 -6.21 -26.33 -14.65
N VAL A 305 -7.13 -25.44 -14.30
CA VAL A 305 -8.58 -25.56 -14.49
C VAL A 305 -9.05 -24.58 -15.56
N ALA A 306 -10.21 -24.84 -16.14
CA ALA A 306 -10.90 -23.94 -17.07
C ALA A 306 -12.40 -23.94 -16.79
N LEU A 307 -13.02 -22.76 -16.84
CA LEU A 307 -14.45 -22.54 -16.68
C LEU A 307 -14.94 -21.58 -17.76
N ALA A 308 -15.88 -21.99 -18.61
CA ALA A 308 -16.40 -21.19 -19.70
C ALA A 308 -17.92 -20.97 -19.60
N VAL A 309 -18.37 -19.74 -19.76
CA VAL A 309 -19.79 -19.38 -19.76
C VAL A 309 -20.18 -18.87 -21.15
N LYS A 310 -21.07 -19.60 -21.82
CA LYS A 310 -21.58 -19.32 -23.17
C LYS A 310 -23.00 -18.81 -23.12
N PHE A 311 -23.31 -17.81 -23.94
CA PHE A 311 -24.65 -17.23 -24.04
C PHE A 311 -24.87 -16.50 -25.36
N THR A 312 -26.12 -16.36 -25.77
CA THR A 312 -26.51 -15.57 -26.94
C THR A 312 -27.23 -14.29 -26.52
N LEU A 313 -26.76 -13.16 -27.05
CA LEU A 313 -27.37 -11.84 -26.90
C LEU A 313 -28.25 -11.52 -28.10
N ARG A 314 -29.53 -11.25 -27.84
CA ARG A 314 -30.43 -10.65 -28.83
C ARG A 314 -30.02 -9.20 -29.14
N PRO A 315 -30.40 -8.64 -30.30
CA PRO A 315 -30.15 -7.24 -30.64
C PRO A 315 -30.51 -6.27 -29.51
N GLY A 316 -29.59 -5.37 -29.17
CA GLY A 316 -29.74 -4.36 -28.12
C GLY A 316 -29.78 -4.91 -26.68
N LYS A 317 -29.52 -6.20 -26.46
CA LYS A 317 -29.51 -6.79 -25.11
C LYS A 317 -28.12 -6.75 -24.49
N THR A 318 -28.13 -6.61 -23.17
CA THR A 318 -26.94 -6.60 -22.31
C THR A 318 -27.06 -7.72 -21.30
N ARG A 319 -25.94 -8.34 -20.93
CA ARG A 319 -25.87 -9.36 -19.89
C ARG A 319 -24.63 -9.18 -19.03
N LYS A 320 -24.78 -9.43 -17.73
CA LYS A 320 -23.70 -9.47 -16.75
C LYS A 320 -23.37 -10.92 -16.39
N ILE A 321 -22.10 -11.26 -16.32
CA ILE A 321 -21.59 -12.60 -15.98
C ILE A 321 -20.47 -12.44 -14.93
N PRO A 322 -20.69 -12.83 -13.67
CA PRO A 322 -19.66 -12.77 -12.64
C PRO A 322 -18.75 -14.00 -12.72
N PHE A 323 -17.45 -13.78 -12.58
CA PHE A 323 -16.45 -14.78 -12.22
C PHE A 323 -15.80 -14.37 -10.91
N ILE A 324 -15.59 -15.33 -10.01
CA ILE A 324 -14.95 -15.10 -8.71
C ILE A 324 -13.66 -15.91 -8.67
N LEU A 325 -12.60 -15.31 -8.16
CA LEU A 325 -11.40 -15.99 -7.69
C LEU A 325 -11.33 -15.79 -6.16
N ALA A 326 -11.11 -16.88 -5.42
CA ALA A 326 -10.89 -16.83 -3.98
C ALA A 326 -9.67 -17.69 -3.60
N TRP A 327 -8.95 -17.31 -2.55
CA TRP A 327 -7.83 -18.08 -2.00
C TRP A 327 -7.91 -18.17 -0.48
N ASP A 328 -7.86 -19.38 0.05
CA ASP A 328 -7.75 -19.66 1.47
C ASP A 328 -6.34 -20.20 1.76
N LEU A 329 -5.42 -19.27 2.04
CA LEU A 329 -4.06 -19.50 2.48
C LEU A 329 -3.92 -18.92 3.91
N PRO A 330 -4.34 -19.66 4.94
CA PRO A 330 -4.67 -19.08 6.24
C PRO A 330 -3.45 -18.67 7.06
N VAL A 331 -2.27 -19.18 6.74
CA VAL A 331 -1.03 -19.01 7.51
C VAL A 331 0.01 -18.25 6.71
N THR A 332 0.58 -17.22 7.32
CA THR A 332 1.85 -16.62 6.94
C THR A 332 2.92 -17.10 7.93
N GLU A 333 4.05 -17.57 7.43
CA GLU A 333 5.23 -17.86 8.27
C GLU A 333 6.29 -16.79 7.99
N PHE A 334 6.93 -16.31 9.05
CA PHE A 334 7.98 -15.30 8.97
C PHE A 334 9.35 -15.97 9.09
N ALA A 335 10.03 -15.83 10.24
CA ALA A 335 11.11 -16.75 10.60
C ALA A 335 10.59 -18.18 10.81
N ALA A 336 11.48 -19.17 10.67
CA ALA A 336 11.16 -20.58 10.89
C ALA A 336 10.39 -20.81 12.21
N GLY A 337 9.17 -21.33 12.11
CA GLY A 337 8.28 -21.61 13.25
C GLY A 337 7.55 -20.40 13.83
N VAL A 338 7.75 -19.20 13.29
CA VAL A 338 7.00 -18.00 13.65
C VAL A 338 5.85 -17.83 12.67
N CYS A 339 4.69 -18.39 13.01
CA CYS A 339 3.51 -18.38 12.17
C CYS A 339 2.43 -17.48 12.73
N GLN A 340 1.70 -16.81 11.84
CA GLN A 340 0.44 -16.15 12.18
C GLN A 340 -0.66 -16.52 11.20
N TYR A 341 -1.88 -16.64 11.74
CA TYR A 341 -3.07 -16.69 10.92
C TYR A 341 -3.35 -15.30 10.32
N ARG A 342 -4.12 -15.27 9.22
CA ARG A 342 -4.60 -14.03 8.59
C ARG A 342 -5.96 -13.63 9.12
N ARG A 343 -6.27 -12.32 9.13
CA ARG A 343 -7.53 -11.75 9.67
C ARG A 343 -8.78 -12.43 9.14
N TYR A 344 -8.84 -12.72 7.84
CA TYR A 344 -10.05 -13.30 7.24
C TYR A 344 -10.45 -14.65 7.88
N THR A 345 -9.50 -15.34 8.53
CA THR A 345 -9.74 -16.65 9.17
C THR A 345 -10.71 -16.56 10.35
N ASP A 346 -10.91 -15.39 10.94
CA ASP A 346 -11.94 -15.16 11.96
C ASP A 346 -13.36 -15.34 11.39
N PHE A 347 -13.53 -15.21 10.07
CA PHE A 347 -14.82 -15.26 9.40
C PHE A 347 -15.03 -16.53 8.57
N PHE A 348 -13.95 -17.19 8.15
CA PHE A 348 -14.01 -18.37 7.26
C PHE A 348 -13.37 -19.63 7.85
N GLY A 349 -12.75 -19.55 9.03
CA GLY A 349 -12.04 -20.65 9.67
C GLY A 349 -10.55 -20.68 9.33
N ARG A 350 -9.81 -21.55 10.04
CA ARG A 350 -8.34 -21.64 10.02
C ARG A 350 -7.77 -22.90 9.37
N ASN A 351 -8.62 -23.73 8.75
CA ASN A 351 -8.24 -25.07 8.28
C ASN A 351 -7.80 -25.13 6.80
N GLY A 352 -7.78 -24.00 6.08
CA GLY A 352 -7.39 -23.94 4.67
C GLY A 352 -8.41 -24.54 3.69
N GLN A 353 -9.63 -24.86 4.15
CA GLN A 353 -10.71 -25.47 3.37
C GLN A 353 -11.96 -24.57 3.26
N GLY A 354 -11.84 -23.30 3.62
CA GLY A 354 -12.90 -22.30 3.64
C GLY A 354 -13.20 -21.65 2.30
N VAL A 355 -12.43 -21.92 1.23
CA VAL A 355 -12.51 -21.19 -0.05
C VAL A 355 -13.92 -21.20 -0.66
N TRP A 356 -14.65 -22.33 -0.59
CA TRP A 356 -16.00 -22.39 -1.13
C TRP A 356 -17.01 -21.60 -0.28
N SER A 357 -16.79 -21.47 1.03
CA SER A 357 -17.58 -20.55 1.88
C SER A 357 -17.40 -19.10 1.45
N MET A 358 -16.18 -18.71 1.05
CA MET A 358 -15.90 -17.38 0.51
C MET A 358 -16.60 -17.17 -0.84
N ILE A 359 -16.60 -18.16 -1.73
CA ILE A 359 -17.36 -18.13 -2.99
C ILE A 359 -18.86 -17.92 -2.72
N ARG A 360 -19.44 -18.66 -1.76
CA ARG A 360 -20.86 -18.53 -1.39
C ARG A 360 -21.21 -17.14 -0.86
N ALA A 361 -20.36 -16.57 -0.01
CA ALA A 361 -20.53 -15.22 0.52
C ALA A 361 -20.42 -14.16 -0.59
N THR A 362 -19.38 -14.28 -1.43
CA THR A 362 -19.11 -13.34 -2.52
C THR A 362 -20.23 -13.32 -3.55
N LEU A 363 -20.65 -14.49 -4.08
CA LEU A 363 -21.72 -14.56 -5.08
C LEU A 363 -23.09 -14.12 -4.53
N LYS A 364 -23.25 -14.07 -3.21
CA LYS A 364 -24.46 -13.56 -2.57
C LYS A 364 -24.43 -12.03 -2.44
N ASP A 365 -23.28 -11.46 -2.06
CA ASP A 365 -23.21 -10.09 -1.56
C ASP A 365 -22.33 -9.13 -2.41
N TYR A 366 -21.68 -9.58 -3.49
CA TYR A 366 -20.76 -8.71 -4.26
C TYR A 366 -21.42 -7.47 -4.86
N ASP A 367 -22.70 -7.55 -5.28
CA ASP A 367 -23.45 -6.38 -5.75
C ASP A 367 -23.63 -5.33 -4.64
N LEU A 368 -23.86 -5.77 -3.41
CA LEU A 368 -23.92 -4.90 -2.24
C LEU A 368 -22.56 -4.23 -1.99
N TRP A 369 -21.48 -5.01 -2.01
CA TRP A 369 -20.13 -4.48 -1.81
C TRP A 369 -19.74 -3.47 -2.90
N ARG A 370 -20.07 -3.76 -4.16
CA ARG A 370 -19.87 -2.83 -5.29
C ARG A 370 -20.62 -1.51 -5.05
N ASN A 371 -21.88 -1.57 -4.66
CA ASN A 371 -22.67 -0.37 -4.37
C ASN A 371 -22.13 0.41 -3.16
N GLN A 372 -21.64 -0.27 -2.13
CA GLN A 372 -20.99 0.37 -0.98
C GLN A 372 -19.69 1.07 -1.41
N ILE A 373 -18.88 0.44 -2.28
CA ILE A 373 -17.69 1.06 -2.87
C ILE A 373 -18.06 2.33 -3.63
N GLU A 374 -19.06 2.24 -4.52
CA GLU A 374 -19.56 3.39 -5.26
C GLU A 374 -20.00 4.51 -4.33
N THR A 375 -20.77 4.18 -3.29
CA THR A 375 -21.34 5.15 -2.35
C THR A 375 -20.26 5.94 -1.62
N TRP A 376 -19.23 5.28 -1.07
CA TRP A 376 -18.19 6.01 -0.33
C TRP A 376 -17.30 6.82 -1.28
N GLN A 377 -16.98 6.29 -2.47
CA GLN A 377 -16.23 7.04 -3.48
C GLN A 377 -17.00 8.28 -3.93
N GLN A 378 -18.32 8.18 -4.11
CA GLN A 378 -19.16 9.27 -4.63
C GLN A 378 -19.04 10.56 -3.81
N SER A 379 -18.87 10.45 -2.49
CA SER A 379 -18.69 11.60 -1.60
C SER A 379 -17.50 12.50 -1.98
N VAL A 380 -16.42 11.91 -2.51
CA VAL A 380 -15.24 12.61 -3.02
C VAL A 380 -15.45 13.00 -4.49
N LEU A 381 -16.05 12.12 -5.29
CA LEU A 381 -16.23 12.33 -6.73
C LEU A 381 -17.19 13.47 -7.07
N ASP A 382 -18.20 13.72 -6.23
CA ASP A 382 -19.17 14.81 -6.41
C ASP A 382 -18.59 16.20 -6.11
N ARG A 383 -17.48 16.29 -5.37
CA ARG A 383 -16.83 17.55 -5.02
C ARG A 383 -16.32 18.27 -6.27
N GLN A 384 -16.98 19.36 -6.64
CA GLN A 384 -16.61 20.18 -7.81
C GLN A 384 -15.36 21.04 -7.55
N ASP A 385 -15.00 21.24 -6.29
CA ASP A 385 -13.83 22.01 -5.89
C ASP A 385 -12.52 21.21 -5.95
N LEU A 386 -12.60 19.89 -6.16
CA LEU A 386 -11.45 19.00 -6.35
C LEU A 386 -11.21 18.72 -7.83
N PRO A 387 -9.98 18.86 -8.33
CA PRO A 387 -9.65 18.55 -9.71
C PRO A 387 -9.64 17.04 -9.95
N SER A 388 -9.91 16.63 -11.20
CA SER A 388 -9.99 15.22 -11.61
C SER A 388 -8.74 14.40 -11.28
N TRP A 389 -7.55 14.97 -11.47
CA TRP A 389 -6.27 14.30 -11.20
C TRP A 389 -6.09 14.00 -9.71
N LEU A 390 -6.61 14.85 -8.82
CA LEU A 390 -6.51 14.64 -7.37
C LEU A 390 -7.48 13.54 -6.94
N LYS A 391 -8.72 13.56 -7.44
CA LYS A 391 -9.69 12.48 -7.20
C LYS A 391 -9.12 11.13 -7.61
N MET A 392 -8.54 11.06 -8.80
CA MET A 392 -7.90 9.86 -9.33
C MET A 392 -6.78 9.36 -8.39
N ALA A 393 -5.83 10.24 -8.06
CA ALA A 393 -4.66 9.86 -7.26
C ALA A 393 -5.05 9.48 -5.83
N LEU A 394 -5.98 10.21 -5.18
CA LEU A 394 -6.45 9.88 -3.83
C LEU A 394 -6.89 8.42 -3.71
N PHE A 395 -7.76 7.97 -4.62
CA PHE A 395 -8.22 6.59 -4.58
C PHE A 395 -7.12 5.61 -4.97
N ASN A 396 -6.38 5.89 -6.04
CA ASN A 396 -5.40 4.92 -6.54
C ASN A 396 -4.22 4.74 -5.59
N GLU A 397 -3.72 5.75 -4.88
CA GLU A 397 -2.63 5.58 -3.89
C GLU A 397 -3.01 4.67 -2.70
N LEU A 398 -4.29 4.40 -2.45
CA LEU A 398 -4.72 3.42 -1.44
C LEU A 398 -4.31 1.99 -1.79
N TYR A 399 -3.86 1.73 -3.01
CA TYR A 399 -3.44 0.41 -3.48
C TYR A 399 -2.42 -0.24 -2.50
N ILE A 400 -1.59 0.57 -1.85
CA ILE A 400 -0.47 0.11 -1.04
C ILE A 400 -0.94 -0.60 0.23
N LEU A 401 -2.14 -0.30 0.73
CA LEU A 401 -2.75 -1.06 1.84
C LEU A 401 -3.11 -2.50 1.45
N THR A 402 -3.28 -2.79 0.15
CA THR A 402 -3.46 -4.16 -0.35
C THR A 402 -2.14 -4.82 -0.69
N GLN A 403 -1.25 -4.13 -1.42
CA GLN A 403 -0.05 -4.78 -1.99
C GLN A 403 1.28 -4.45 -1.29
N GLY A 404 1.31 -3.57 -0.30
CA GLY A 404 2.52 -3.15 0.43
C GLY A 404 3.04 -4.19 1.42
N GLY A 405 2.91 -5.49 1.10
CA GLY A 405 3.28 -6.56 2.02
C GLY A 405 2.41 -6.66 3.27
N THR A 406 1.19 -6.11 3.23
CA THR A 406 0.34 -5.91 4.40
C THR A 406 0.11 -7.18 5.22
N LEU A 407 0.22 -7.04 6.55
CA LEU A 407 -0.17 -8.01 7.55
C LEU A 407 -1.44 -7.57 8.27
N TRP A 408 -2.30 -8.54 8.56
CA TRP A 408 -3.44 -8.33 9.43
C TRP A 408 -3.72 -9.62 10.19
N SER A 409 -3.47 -9.62 11.50
CA SER A 409 -3.71 -10.79 12.35
C SER A 409 -5.20 -10.96 12.66
N PRO A 410 -5.63 -12.14 13.13
CA PRO A 410 -6.87 -12.30 13.86
C PRO A 410 -7.02 -11.30 15.00
N ALA A 411 -8.27 -11.06 15.41
CA ALA A 411 -8.54 -10.33 16.63
C ALA A 411 -8.13 -11.15 17.87
N ASP A 412 -7.66 -10.43 18.88
CA ASP A 412 -7.42 -10.93 20.23
C ASP A 412 -7.95 -9.91 21.27
N GLU A 413 -7.74 -10.19 22.56
CA GLU A 413 -8.25 -9.33 23.65
C GLU A 413 -7.55 -7.95 23.68
N GLU A 414 -6.27 -7.89 23.32
CA GLU A 414 -5.48 -6.64 23.27
C GLU A 414 -5.79 -5.83 22.00
N ASN A 415 -6.10 -6.53 20.90
CA ASN A 415 -6.33 -5.97 19.58
C ASN A 415 -7.65 -6.51 19.04
N PRO A 416 -8.80 -5.89 19.38
CA PRO A 416 -10.13 -6.37 18.97
C PRO A 416 -10.35 -6.37 17.45
N GLN A 417 -9.56 -5.60 16.70
CA GLN A 417 -9.53 -5.63 15.24
C GLN A 417 -8.35 -6.41 14.67
N GLY A 418 -7.49 -6.99 15.49
CA GLY A 418 -6.23 -7.60 15.11
C GLY A 418 -5.10 -6.58 14.95
N ARG A 419 -3.86 -7.08 14.93
CA ARG A 419 -2.65 -6.30 14.68
C ARG A 419 -2.49 -6.06 13.19
N PHE A 420 -2.10 -4.85 12.83
CA PHE A 420 -1.92 -4.42 11.45
C PHE A 420 -0.49 -3.98 11.20
N ALA A 421 0.00 -4.16 9.97
CA ALA A 421 1.25 -3.57 9.52
C ALA A 421 1.34 -3.54 7.98
N VAL A 422 1.95 -2.50 7.42
CA VAL A 422 2.33 -2.36 6.02
C VAL A 422 3.84 -2.14 5.95
N LEU A 423 4.51 -2.69 4.95
CA LEU A 423 5.93 -2.40 4.75
C LEU A 423 6.12 -0.94 4.33
N GLU A 424 7.27 -0.37 4.68
CA GLU A 424 7.75 0.87 4.08
C GLU A 424 7.78 0.75 2.56
N CYS A 425 8.42 -0.31 2.05
CA CYS A 425 8.32 -0.76 0.67
C CYS A 425 8.83 -2.21 0.49
N LEU A 426 8.92 -2.67 -0.75
CA LEU A 426 9.41 -4.02 -1.08
C LEU A 426 10.95 -4.13 -1.13
N ASP A 427 11.63 -2.99 -1.26
CA ASP A 427 13.09 -2.87 -1.22
C ASP A 427 13.61 -2.84 0.22
N TYR A 428 12.91 -2.07 1.07
CA TYR A 428 13.16 -1.85 2.49
C TYR A 428 11.98 -2.46 3.26
N ARG A 429 12.06 -3.78 3.47
CA ARG A 429 10.95 -4.58 3.99
C ARG A 429 10.83 -4.46 5.50
N TRP A 430 10.51 -3.26 5.95
CA TRP A 430 10.37 -2.91 7.35
C TRP A 430 8.92 -2.54 7.60
N TYR A 431 8.28 -3.22 8.54
CA TYR A 431 6.88 -2.98 8.86
C TYR A 431 6.74 -1.67 9.63
N GLU A 432 5.90 -0.78 9.11
CA GLU A 432 5.45 0.45 9.76
C GLU A 432 6.57 1.43 10.16
N SER A 433 7.61 1.60 9.34
CA SER A 433 8.67 2.61 9.57
C SER A 433 8.07 3.95 10.03
N LEU A 434 8.36 4.32 11.28
CA LEU A 434 7.58 5.28 12.06
C LEU A 434 7.66 6.71 11.50
N ASP A 435 8.84 7.08 11.06
CA ASP A 435 9.18 8.35 10.42
C ASP A 435 8.52 8.48 9.03
N VAL A 436 8.38 7.37 8.30
CA VAL A 436 7.69 7.33 7.01
C VAL A 436 6.18 7.48 7.22
N ARG A 437 5.61 6.76 8.19
CA ARG A 437 4.18 6.79 8.47
C ARG A 437 3.69 8.11 9.05
N LEU A 438 4.57 8.98 9.57
CA LEU A 438 4.21 10.38 9.88
C LEU A 438 3.39 10.98 8.73
N TYR A 439 3.87 10.79 7.50
CA TYR A 439 3.15 11.16 6.28
C TYR A 439 2.26 10.03 5.75
N GLY A 440 2.76 8.79 5.73
CA GLY A 440 2.12 7.66 5.07
C GLY A 440 0.81 7.16 5.71
N SER A 441 0.46 7.54 6.93
CA SER A 441 -0.70 6.96 7.64
C SER A 441 -2.02 7.72 7.48
N PHE A 442 -2.05 8.91 6.88
CA PHE A 442 -3.28 9.72 6.79
C PHE A 442 -4.49 8.97 6.20
N ALA A 443 -4.28 8.15 5.18
CA ALA A 443 -5.34 7.35 4.60
C ALA A 443 -5.89 6.30 5.58
N LEU A 444 -4.99 5.60 6.27
CA LEU A 444 -5.36 4.56 7.25
C LEU A 444 -6.09 5.18 8.44
N LEU A 445 -5.57 6.29 8.98
CA LEU A 445 -6.23 7.11 10.00
C LEU A 445 -7.67 7.47 9.62
N MET A 446 -7.85 8.02 8.42
CA MET A 446 -9.16 8.57 8.01
C MET A 446 -10.18 7.48 7.68
N LEU A 447 -9.74 6.33 7.17
CA LEU A 447 -10.62 5.31 6.59
C LEU A 447 -10.73 4.05 7.46
N TRP A 448 -9.69 3.69 8.21
CA TRP A 448 -9.65 2.53 9.11
C TRP A 448 -8.93 2.88 10.44
N PRO A 449 -9.45 3.85 11.21
CA PRO A 449 -8.76 4.41 12.37
C PRO A 449 -8.33 3.38 13.43
N GLU A 450 -9.10 2.30 13.61
CA GLU A 450 -8.75 1.26 14.58
C GLU A 450 -7.49 0.47 14.17
N LEU A 451 -7.20 0.36 12.87
CA LEU A 451 -5.97 -0.25 12.39
C LEU A 451 -4.77 0.68 12.60
N ASP A 452 -4.92 1.99 12.35
CA ASP A 452 -3.84 2.95 12.58
C ASP A 452 -3.47 3.06 14.07
N LYS A 453 -4.48 3.09 14.95
CA LYS A 453 -4.27 3.03 16.40
C LYS A 453 -3.61 1.72 16.86
N SER A 454 -3.96 0.58 16.24
CA SER A 454 -3.29 -0.70 16.54
C SER A 454 -1.79 -0.65 16.25
N VAL A 455 -1.37 0.00 15.17
CA VAL A 455 0.06 0.21 14.86
C VAL A 455 0.74 1.05 15.94
N LEU A 456 0.12 2.15 16.37
CA LEU A 456 0.67 3.00 17.43
C LEU A 456 0.77 2.29 18.79
N ARG A 457 -0.20 1.45 19.14
CA ARG A 457 -0.11 0.57 20.33
C ARG A 457 1.08 -0.38 20.23
N ALA A 458 1.34 -0.95 19.06
CA ALA A 458 2.51 -1.80 18.86
C ALA A 458 3.83 -1.04 19.08
N PHE A 459 3.93 0.21 18.65
CA PHE A 459 5.06 1.08 19.00
C PHE A 459 5.14 1.38 20.49
N ALA A 460 4.01 1.68 21.13
CA ALA A 460 3.94 1.90 22.58
C ALA A 460 4.49 0.69 23.35
N HIS A 461 4.16 -0.53 22.93
CA HIS A 461 4.67 -1.76 23.53
C HIS A 461 6.15 -2.03 23.24
N ALA A 462 6.69 -1.56 22.11
CA ALA A 462 8.07 -1.79 21.71
C ALA A 462 9.07 -0.83 22.39
N ILE A 463 8.69 0.43 22.63
CA ILE A 463 9.54 1.46 23.29
C ILE A 463 10.18 1.03 24.63
N PRO A 464 9.46 0.36 25.56
CA PRO A 464 10.06 -0.04 26.84
C PRO A 464 11.03 -1.23 26.74
N THR A 465 11.14 -1.88 25.58
CA THR A 465 11.94 -3.10 25.41
C THR A 465 13.40 -2.80 25.05
N SER A 466 14.27 -3.81 25.16
CA SER A 466 15.67 -3.74 24.70
C SER A 466 16.05 -5.01 23.93
N ASP A 467 17.00 -4.88 23.02
CA ASP A 467 17.62 -6.02 22.33
C ASP A 467 19.13 -5.75 22.18
N ASP A 468 19.93 -6.45 22.99
CA ASP A 468 21.38 -6.30 23.03
C ASP A 468 22.11 -6.97 21.84
N THR A 469 21.36 -7.51 20.87
CA THR A 469 21.94 -8.09 19.66
C THR A 469 22.75 -7.02 18.92
N VAL A 470 24.06 -7.23 18.80
CA VAL A 470 24.96 -6.32 18.10
C VAL A 470 24.84 -6.51 16.59
N ARG A 471 24.72 -5.41 15.86
CA ARG A 471 24.58 -5.36 14.40
C ARG A 471 25.63 -4.44 13.78
N ILE A 472 25.92 -4.67 12.51
CA ILE A 472 26.77 -3.77 11.71
C ILE A 472 25.85 -2.70 11.13
N ILE A 473 26.21 -1.44 11.37
CA ILE A 473 25.54 -0.28 10.79
C ILE A 473 26.01 -0.10 9.34
N GLY A 474 25.09 -0.19 8.40
CA GLY A 474 25.39 -0.18 6.96
C GLY A 474 26.12 1.09 6.52
N TYR A 475 25.69 2.25 7.01
CA TYR A 475 26.22 3.56 6.63
C TYR A 475 27.71 3.75 6.93
N ASN A 476 28.17 3.33 8.12
CA ASN A 476 29.54 3.62 8.60
C ASN A 476 30.33 2.38 9.07
N GLN A 477 29.74 1.19 8.98
CA GLN A 477 30.31 -0.09 9.41
C GLN A 477 30.61 -0.18 10.91
N ALA A 478 30.05 0.73 11.72
CA ALA A 478 30.14 0.67 13.17
C ALA A 478 29.31 -0.49 13.72
N GLN A 479 29.54 -0.83 14.99
CA GLN A 479 28.72 -1.79 15.71
C GLN A 479 27.80 -1.04 16.68
N ALA A 480 26.53 -1.39 16.68
CA ALA A 480 25.54 -0.88 17.61
C ALA A 480 24.62 -2.01 18.09
N VAL A 481 24.02 -1.83 19.27
CA VAL A 481 22.95 -2.73 19.74
C VAL A 481 21.66 -2.45 18.97
N ARG A 482 20.83 -3.48 18.81
CA ARG A 482 19.59 -3.37 18.02
C ARG A 482 18.56 -2.41 18.64
N GLY A 483 18.39 -2.45 19.96
CA GLY A 483 17.39 -1.63 20.63
C GLY A 483 17.76 -1.30 22.07
N ILE A 484 17.62 -0.04 22.45
CA ILE A 484 17.84 0.46 23.81
C ILE A 484 16.50 0.82 24.44
N THR A 485 16.29 0.43 25.71
CA THR A 485 15.10 0.81 26.47
C THR A 485 14.85 2.31 26.43
N GLY A 486 13.66 2.69 25.97
CA GLY A 486 13.23 4.08 25.82
C GLY A 486 13.60 4.74 24.50
N ALA A 487 14.50 4.17 23.69
CA ALA A 487 14.67 4.60 22.32
C ALA A 487 13.45 4.15 21.50
N THR A 488 12.80 5.06 20.78
CA THR A 488 11.71 4.67 19.88
C THR A 488 12.27 3.82 18.74
N PRO A 489 11.73 2.62 18.49
CA PRO A 489 12.16 1.85 17.35
C PRO A 489 11.72 2.50 16.05
N HIS A 490 12.54 2.33 15.01
CA HIS A 490 12.28 2.75 13.64
C HIS A 490 11.10 1.97 13.05
N ASP A 491 11.13 0.64 13.14
CA ASP A 491 10.15 -0.25 12.52
C ASP A 491 9.69 -1.36 13.48
N LEU A 492 8.59 -2.02 13.15
CA LEU A 492 7.99 -3.13 13.88
C LEU A 492 8.45 -4.52 13.38
N GLY A 493 9.62 -4.58 12.71
CA GLY A 493 10.25 -5.81 12.25
C GLY A 493 10.15 -6.03 10.75
N ALA A 494 10.46 -7.25 10.31
CA ALA A 494 10.51 -7.63 8.90
C ALA A 494 9.95 -9.04 8.65
N PRO A 495 9.67 -9.41 7.37
CA PRO A 495 9.07 -10.70 7.05
C PRO A 495 9.93 -11.92 7.39
N ASN A 496 11.25 -11.78 7.54
CA ASN A 496 12.14 -12.90 7.89
C ASN A 496 12.45 -13.02 9.39
N GLU A 497 11.69 -12.34 10.27
CA GLU A 497 11.88 -12.37 11.73
C GLU A 497 10.56 -12.66 12.48
N HIS A 498 10.30 -11.95 13.58
CA HIS A 498 9.04 -12.01 14.32
C HIS A 498 8.44 -10.61 14.37
N PRO A 499 7.61 -10.22 13.37
CA PRO A 499 6.92 -8.94 13.36
C PRO A 499 6.22 -8.65 14.69
N TRP A 500 6.18 -7.37 15.06
CA TRP A 500 5.72 -6.80 16.34
C TRP A 500 6.53 -7.19 17.59
N GLN A 501 7.37 -8.23 17.55
CA GLN A 501 8.21 -8.65 18.69
C GLN A 501 9.69 -8.29 18.49
N LYS A 502 10.17 -8.31 17.24
CA LYS A 502 11.53 -7.96 16.84
C LYS A 502 11.52 -6.66 16.03
N SER A 503 11.33 -5.54 16.72
CA SER A 503 11.41 -4.18 16.15
C SER A 503 12.84 -3.78 15.79
N ASN A 504 13.04 -2.63 15.13
CA ASN A 504 14.36 -2.17 14.64
C ASN A 504 15.04 -3.19 13.74
N TYR A 505 14.35 -3.66 12.70
CA TYR A 505 14.97 -4.52 11.71
C TYR A 505 16.02 -3.77 10.91
N THR A 506 15.75 -2.53 10.50
CA THR A 506 16.76 -1.77 9.75
C THR A 506 18.06 -1.67 10.55
N SER A 507 19.17 -1.76 9.83
CA SER A 507 20.50 -1.52 10.36
C SER A 507 21.30 -0.63 9.42
N TYR A 508 20.62 0.13 8.54
CA TYR A 508 21.31 1.07 7.67
C TYR A 508 21.96 2.19 8.49
N GLN A 509 21.18 2.78 9.40
CA GLN A 509 21.64 3.68 10.46
C GLN A 509 21.42 3.08 11.85
N ASP A 510 22.11 3.63 12.85
CA ASP A 510 21.80 3.36 14.25
C ASP A 510 20.58 4.20 14.67
N CYS A 511 19.41 3.58 14.57
CA CYS A 511 18.13 4.25 14.85
C CYS A 511 17.94 4.60 16.33
N ASN A 512 18.73 4.03 17.24
CA ASN A 512 18.71 4.44 18.65
C ASN A 512 19.19 5.89 18.83
N LEU A 513 19.88 6.44 17.84
CA LEU A 513 20.40 7.81 17.87
C LEU A 513 19.47 8.81 17.18
N TRP A 514 18.37 8.37 16.58
CA TRP A 514 17.52 9.24 15.76
C TRP A 514 16.73 10.24 16.61
N LYS A 515 16.60 11.47 16.10
CA LYS A 515 16.00 12.60 16.82
C LYS A 515 14.52 12.82 16.54
N ASP A 516 14.03 12.32 15.42
CA ASP A 516 12.64 12.46 14.96
C ASP A 516 11.70 11.37 15.51
N LEU A 517 12.12 10.10 15.53
CA LEU A 517 11.26 8.96 15.92
C LEU A 517 10.46 9.16 17.23
N PRO A 518 11.05 9.65 18.34
CA PRO A 518 10.28 9.93 19.56
C PRO A 518 9.19 10.98 19.34
N CYS A 519 9.49 12.04 18.58
CA CYS A 519 8.55 13.10 18.26
C CYS A 519 7.43 12.57 17.36
N ASP A 520 7.79 11.78 16.34
CA ASP A 520 6.86 11.21 15.37
C ASP A 520 5.84 10.28 16.04
N PHE A 521 6.28 9.50 17.04
CA PHE A 521 5.38 8.68 17.85
C PHE A 521 4.35 9.55 18.59
N VAL A 522 4.80 10.54 19.34
CA VAL A 522 3.94 11.40 20.18
C VAL A 522 2.95 12.19 19.33
N LEU A 523 3.44 12.77 18.23
CA LEU A 523 2.62 13.54 17.30
C LEU A 523 1.54 12.67 16.66
N GLN A 524 1.86 11.44 16.26
CA GLN A 524 0.89 10.52 15.67
C GLN A 524 -0.12 9.99 16.70
N VAL A 525 0.29 9.71 17.95
CA VAL A 525 -0.66 9.36 19.03
C VAL A 525 -1.68 10.49 19.25
N TYR A 526 -1.22 11.74 19.37
CA TYR A 526 -2.17 12.84 19.55
C TYR A 526 -3.04 13.08 18.32
N ARG A 527 -2.46 12.96 17.11
CA ARG A 527 -3.19 13.05 15.84
C ARG A 527 -4.32 12.06 15.76
N ASP A 528 -4.05 10.80 16.05
CA ASP A 528 -5.02 9.73 15.88
C ASP A 528 -6.13 9.83 16.93
N PHE A 529 -5.81 10.23 18.16
CA PHE A 529 -6.83 10.57 19.16
C PHE A 529 -7.72 11.72 18.68
N LEU A 530 -7.11 12.86 18.31
CA LEU A 530 -7.83 14.09 18.00
C LEU A 530 -8.69 13.95 16.74
N LEU A 531 -8.12 13.42 15.66
CA LEU A 531 -8.77 13.37 14.34
C LEU A 531 -9.76 12.20 14.20
N THR A 532 -9.85 11.32 15.19
CA THR A 532 -10.87 10.22 15.22
C THR A 532 -12.04 10.49 16.17
N GLY A 533 -12.13 11.69 16.75
CA GLY A 533 -13.27 12.11 17.58
C GLY A 533 -12.90 12.68 18.94
N ALA A 534 -11.62 12.56 19.35
CA ALA A 534 -11.11 13.01 20.64
C ALA A 534 -11.86 12.39 21.85
N ASP A 535 -12.27 11.13 21.72
CA ASP A 535 -13.04 10.38 22.71
C ASP A 535 -12.41 9.04 23.14
N ASP A 536 -11.31 8.64 22.51
CA ASP A 536 -10.56 7.42 22.84
C ASP A 536 -9.47 7.68 23.91
N TYR A 537 -9.91 7.95 25.14
CA TYR A 537 -9.01 8.23 26.27
C TYR A 537 -8.19 7.00 26.68
N GLU A 538 -8.69 5.81 26.40
CA GLU A 538 -8.04 4.53 26.69
C GLU A 538 -6.77 4.37 25.84
N PHE A 539 -6.84 4.69 24.54
CA PHE A 539 -5.68 4.75 23.66
C PHE A 539 -4.59 5.70 24.16
N LEU A 540 -4.97 6.91 24.59
CA LEU A 540 -4.00 7.87 25.17
C LEU A 540 -3.37 7.32 26.45
N CYS A 541 -4.18 6.71 27.30
CA CYS A 541 -3.73 6.16 28.57
C CYS A 541 -2.73 5.02 28.37
N GLU A 542 -3.02 4.11 27.43
CA GLU A 542 -2.14 3.00 27.05
C GLU A 542 -0.80 3.51 26.49
N CYS A 543 -0.83 4.56 25.67
CA CYS A 543 0.39 5.12 25.06
C CYS A 543 1.20 6.02 26.01
N TRP A 544 0.59 6.58 27.07
CA TRP A 544 1.21 7.59 27.92
C TRP A 544 2.56 7.18 28.53
N PRO A 545 2.73 5.98 29.13
CA PRO A 545 4.03 5.59 29.68
C PRO A 545 5.16 5.63 28.64
N SER A 546 4.87 5.19 27.41
CA SER A 546 5.84 5.16 26.31
C SER A 546 6.13 6.55 25.76
N ILE A 547 5.14 7.45 25.73
CA ILE A 547 5.35 8.88 25.45
C ILE A 547 6.35 9.47 26.44
N VAL A 548 6.14 9.22 27.74
CA VAL A 548 7.00 9.76 28.78
C VAL A 548 8.42 9.23 28.65
N GLN A 549 8.55 7.92 28.44
CA GLN A 549 9.83 7.26 28.34
C GLN A 549 10.63 7.70 27.12
N THR A 550 9.98 7.82 25.95
CA THR A 550 10.70 8.17 24.73
C THR A 550 11.14 9.63 24.68
N LEU A 551 10.31 10.57 25.17
CA LEU A 551 10.71 11.97 25.26
C LEU A 551 11.83 12.17 26.28
N ALA A 552 11.82 11.42 27.39
CA ALA A 552 12.91 11.42 28.36
C ALA A 552 14.21 10.87 27.76
N TYR A 553 14.14 9.82 26.95
CA TYR A 553 15.29 9.29 26.20
C TYR A 553 15.83 10.34 25.22
N LEU A 554 14.95 10.95 24.41
CA LEU A 554 15.34 11.98 23.45
C LEU A 554 15.99 13.20 24.12
N LYS A 555 15.49 13.63 25.27
CA LYS A 555 16.10 14.73 26.05
C LYS A 555 17.54 14.46 26.47
N THR A 556 17.99 13.20 26.54
CA THR A 556 19.40 12.89 26.85
C THR A 556 20.37 13.34 25.76
N PHE A 557 19.87 13.64 24.55
CA PHE A 557 20.66 14.19 23.48
C PHE A 557 20.80 15.70 23.52
N ASP A 558 20.10 16.43 24.40
CA ASP A 558 20.36 17.85 24.69
C ASP A 558 21.62 17.95 25.56
N ARG A 559 22.72 18.40 24.95
CA ARG A 559 24.07 18.39 25.54
C ARG A 559 24.46 19.70 26.21
N ASP A 560 23.81 20.80 25.85
CA ASP A 560 24.08 22.13 26.40
C ASP A 560 22.99 22.65 27.37
N ASP A 561 21.95 21.84 27.62
CA ASP A 561 20.76 22.12 28.46
C ASP A 561 19.96 23.35 28.01
N ASP A 562 20.01 23.66 26.71
CA ASP A 562 19.21 24.71 26.08
C ASP A 562 17.73 24.31 25.86
N GLY A 563 17.39 23.05 26.15
CA GLY A 563 16.06 22.50 26.03
C GLY A 563 15.78 21.77 24.70
N ILE A 564 16.74 21.72 23.76
CA ILE A 564 16.58 21.11 22.43
C ILE A 564 17.61 19.99 22.23
N PRO A 565 17.18 18.78 21.85
CA PRO A 565 18.10 17.71 21.43
C PRO A 565 18.92 18.09 20.18
N GLU A 566 20.24 17.93 20.20
CA GLU A 566 21.09 18.25 19.04
C GLU A 566 21.32 17.05 18.11
N ASN A 567 21.20 17.28 16.80
CA ASN A 567 21.71 16.38 15.77
C ASN A 567 23.24 16.28 15.86
N SER A 568 23.76 15.08 15.64
CA SER A 568 25.12 14.71 16.02
C SER A 568 26.20 14.94 14.94
N GLY A 569 25.85 15.51 13.79
CA GLY A 569 26.71 15.54 12.61
C GLY A 569 26.69 14.24 11.80
N ALA A 570 25.66 13.41 12.01
CA ALA A 570 25.37 12.18 11.29
C ALA A 570 23.92 12.22 10.74
N PRO A 571 23.54 11.32 9.82
CA PRO A 571 22.14 11.15 9.46
C PRO A 571 21.39 10.41 10.57
N ASP A 572 20.89 11.17 11.54
CA ASP A 572 20.17 10.67 12.72
C ASP A 572 18.68 11.08 12.69
N GLN A 573 18.06 10.90 11.51
CA GLN A 573 16.66 11.19 11.20
C GLN A 573 16.30 10.61 9.80
N THR A 574 15.02 10.67 9.39
CA THR A 574 14.43 10.09 8.16
C THR A 574 15.19 10.38 6.87
N PHE A 575 15.82 11.55 6.74
CA PHE A 575 16.76 11.86 5.67
C PHE A 575 18.11 11.20 5.98
N ASP A 576 18.11 9.86 6.03
CA ASP A 576 19.15 8.97 6.54
C ASP A 576 20.47 8.96 5.74
N ASP A 577 20.59 9.80 4.72
CA ASP A 577 21.80 10.04 3.94
C ASP A 577 22.20 11.54 3.93
N TRP A 578 21.46 12.38 4.68
CA TRP A 578 21.67 13.81 4.84
C TRP A 578 22.04 14.15 6.28
N ARG A 579 23.29 14.61 6.48
CA ARG A 579 23.79 14.98 7.80
C ARG A 579 23.21 16.30 8.28
N MET A 580 22.81 16.32 9.54
CA MET A 580 22.45 17.53 10.29
C MET A 580 23.35 17.65 11.52
N GLN A 581 23.67 18.87 11.94
CA GLN A 581 24.54 19.13 13.09
C GLN A 581 24.04 20.29 13.96
N GLY A 582 23.98 20.05 15.27
CA GLY A 582 23.45 21.01 16.24
C GLY A 582 21.92 20.99 16.25
N VAL A 583 21.29 22.13 16.48
CA VAL A 583 19.82 22.27 16.39
C VAL A 583 19.45 22.33 14.91
N SER A 584 18.59 21.42 14.42
CA SER A 584 18.06 21.46 13.06
C SER A 584 16.65 22.01 12.99
N ALA A 585 16.26 22.58 11.84
CA ALA A 585 14.90 23.05 11.63
C ALA A 585 13.88 21.90 11.69
N TYR A 586 14.21 20.76 11.09
CA TYR A 586 13.35 19.57 11.06
C TYR A 586 13.17 18.96 12.46
N CYS A 587 14.23 18.41 13.06
CA CYS A 587 14.11 17.71 14.35
C CYS A 587 13.77 18.65 15.51
N GLY A 588 14.36 19.85 15.53
CA GLY A 588 14.04 20.85 16.56
C GLY A 588 12.58 21.30 16.50
N GLY A 589 12.02 21.45 15.30
CA GLY A 589 10.60 21.79 15.14
C GLY A 589 9.68 20.66 15.59
N LEU A 590 10.00 19.42 15.20
CA LEU A 590 9.27 18.23 15.65
C LEU A 590 9.28 18.09 17.17
N TRP A 591 10.42 18.35 17.82
CA TRP A 591 10.55 18.34 19.28
C TRP A 591 9.60 19.34 19.96
N LEU A 592 9.58 20.60 19.50
CA LEU A 592 8.69 21.62 20.07
C LEU A 592 7.22 21.21 19.93
N ALA A 593 6.82 20.69 18.77
CA ALA A 593 5.45 20.25 18.52
C ALA A 593 5.08 19.00 19.34
N ALA A 594 6.01 18.07 19.51
CA ALA A 594 5.79 16.86 20.32
C ALA A 594 5.64 17.19 21.81
N LEU A 595 6.38 18.17 22.34
CA LEU A 595 6.19 18.65 23.71
C LEU A 595 4.80 19.28 23.90
N GLU A 596 4.35 20.11 22.98
CA GLU A 596 2.98 20.67 23.01
C GLU A 596 1.92 19.57 22.95
N ALA A 597 2.11 18.56 22.09
CA ALA A 597 1.22 17.41 21.99
C ALA A 597 1.20 16.58 23.29
N ALA A 598 2.35 16.28 23.88
CA ALA A 598 2.44 15.54 25.14
C ALA A 598 1.79 16.30 26.31
N ILE A 599 1.94 17.62 26.37
CA ILE A 599 1.24 18.48 27.32
C ILE A 599 -0.28 18.39 27.13
N ALA A 600 -0.76 18.44 25.88
CA ALA A 600 -2.19 18.33 25.57
C ALA A 600 -2.76 16.95 25.93
N ILE A 601 -2.03 15.87 25.66
CA ILE A 601 -2.38 14.50 26.08
C ILE A 601 -2.47 14.42 27.60
N GLY A 602 -1.44 14.88 28.32
CA GLY A 602 -1.41 14.81 29.78
C GLY A 602 -2.59 15.55 30.42
N LYS A 603 -2.92 16.75 29.93
CA LYS A 603 -4.11 17.50 30.38
C LYS A 603 -5.40 16.73 30.11
N THR A 604 -5.51 16.13 28.93
CA THR A 604 -6.68 15.34 28.55
C THR A 604 -6.89 14.16 29.52
N LEU A 605 -5.81 13.46 29.90
CA LEU A 605 -5.86 12.35 30.85
C LEU A 605 -6.22 12.78 32.28
N ILE A 606 -5.81 13.99 32.70
CA ILE A 606 -6.21 14.57 33.99
C ILE A 606 -7.71 14.91 33.98
N ASP A 607 -8.19 15.52 32.89
CA ASP A 607 -9.60 15.94 32.77
C ASP A 607 -10.55 14.75 32.57
N HIS A 608 -10.06 13.66 31.97
CA HIS A 608 -10.83 12.46 31.63
C HIS A 608 -10.09 11.18 32.09
N PRO A 609 -9.99 10.93 33.41
CA PRO A 609 -9.31 9.75 33.90
C PRO A 609 -10.08 8.47 33.50
N PRO A 610 -9.40 7.42 33.02
CA PRO A 610 -10.03 6.16 32.69
C PRO A 610 -10.57 5.44 33.94
N ILE A 611 -11.48 4.49 33.74
CA ILE A 611 -12.14 3.76 34.84
C ILE A 611 -11.25 2.62 35.34
N ASP A 612 -10.89 2.67 36.63
CA ASP A 612 -10.06 1.66 37.30
C ASP A 612 -10.72 0.27 37.36
N GLY A 613 -9.92 -0.78 37.19
CA GLY A 613 -10.33 -2.19 37.29
C GLY A 613 -10.98 -2.81 36.05
N ILE A 614 -10.98 -2.12 34.91
CA ILE A 614 -11.51 -2.64 33.62
C ILE A 614 -10.39 -3.19 32.72
N TYR A 615 -9.15 -2.69 32.86
CA TYR A 615 -8.03 -2.96 31.95
C TYR A 615 -6.84 -3.60 32.68
N ASP A 616 -5.97 -4.31 31.96
CA ASP A 616 -4.78 -4.99 32.50
C ASP A 616 -3.53 -4.08 32.54
N TRP A 617 -3.65 -2.84 32.05
CA TRP A 617 -2.60 -1.82 32.13
C TRP A 617 -2.85 -0.84 33.27
N SER A 618 -1.76 -0.27 33.82
CA SER A 618 -1.84 0.67 34.93
C SER A 618 -2.31 2.05 34.47
N ILE A 619 -3.34 2.59 35.12
CA ILE A 619 -3.76 3.98 34.95
C ILE A 619 -2.66 4.90 35.49
N PRO A 620 -2.19 5.90 34.72
CA PRO A 620 -1.23 6.89 35.19
C PRO A 620 -1.76 7.66 36.40
N ASP A 621 -0.92 7.78 37.43
CA ASP A 621 -1.23 8.61 38.59
C ASP A 621 -1.35 10.09 38.19
N PRO A 622 -2.49 10.78 38.46
CA PRO A 622 -2.69 12.17 38.05
C PRO A 622 -1.64 13.15 38.59
N GLU A 623 -1.09 12.93 39.79
CA GLU A 623 -0.01 13.77 40.33
C GLU A 623 1.28 13.58 39.53
N ALA A 624 1.63 12.33 39.19
CA ALA A 624 2.74 12.04 38.30
C ALA A 624 2.56 12.67 36.90
N VAL A 625 1.36 12.58 36.31
CA VAL A 625 1.04 13.21 35.01
C VAL A 625 1.24 14.73 35.11
N THR A 626 0.79 15.36 36.19
CA THR A 626 0.95 16.81 36.41
C THR A 626 2.43 17.22 36.48
N SER A 627 3.24 16.48 37.23
CA SER A 627 4.69 16.71 37.34
C SER A 627 5.41 16.55 35.99
N THR A 628 5.00 15.56 35.20
CA THR A 628 5.51 15.36 33.84
C THR A 628 5.15 16.53 32.91
N ILE A 629 3.92 17.04 32.98
CA ILE A 629 3.49 18.24 32.22
C ILE A 629 4.34 19.46 32.60
N GLU A 630 4.60 19.69 33.89
CA GLU A 630 5.47 20.78 34.34
C GLU A 630 6.89 20.65 33.77
N THR A 631 7.41 19.43 33.69
CA THR A 631 8.72 19.14 33.09
C THR A 631 8.74 19.52 31.60
N TYR A 632 7.72 19.14 30.84
CA TYR A 632 7.62 19.48 29.42
C TYR A 632 7.44 20.97 29.17
N TYR A 633 6.67 21.66 30.03
CA TYR A 633 6.58 23.11 29.98
C TYR A 633 7.94 23.79 30.16
N ASN A 634 8.73 23.33 31.13
CA ASN A 634 10.07 23.88 31.38
C ASN A 634 11.03 23.65 30.20
N TRP A 635 10.98 22.47 29.57
CA TRP A 635 11.79 22.20 28.37
C TRP A 635 11.36 23.09 27.20
N LEU A 636 10.05 23.19 26.96
CA LEU A 636 9.48 23.98 25.88
C LEU A 636 9.79 25.48 26.02
N GLU A 637 9.64 26.04 27.23
CA GLU A 637 9.89 27.45 27.53
C GLU A 637 11.36 27.84 27.26
N LYS A 638 12.31 26.94 27.56
CA LYS A 638 13.73 27.12 27.22
C LYS A 638 13.99 27.00 25.73
N ALA A 639 13.43 25.96 25.11
CA ALA A 639 13.71 25.57 23.73
C ALA A 639 13.19 26.57 22.68
N GLN A 640 11.95 27.05 22.84
CA GLN A 640 11.30 27.92 21.84
C GLN A 640 12.14 29.15 21.42
N PRO A 641 12.64 30.00 22.33
CA PRO A 641 13.44 31.15 21.94
C PRO A 641 14.77 30.75 21.28
N ILE A 642 15.39 29.66 21.72
CA ILE A 642 16.67 29.17 21.18
C ILE A 642 16.51 28.65 19.74
N TYR A 643 15.44 27.91 19.46
CA TYR A 643 15.12 27.47 18.10
C TYR A 643 15.00 28.67 17.15
N GLN A 644 14.33 29.74 17.59
CA GLN A 644 14.21 30.97 16.81
C GLN A 644 15.55 31.67 16.61
N GLU A 645 16.35 31.80 17.67
CA GLU A 645 17.64 32.49 17.64
C GLU A 645 18.66 31.77 16.73
N LYS A 646 18.77 30.45 16.87
CA LYS A 646 19.77 29.65 16.14
C LYS A 646 19.44 29.52 14.64
N LEU A 647 18.15 29.47 14.26
CA LEU A 647 17.76 29.04 12.91
C LEU A 647 17.14 30.10 12.03
N TRP A 648 16.42 31.10 12.57
CA TRP A 648 15.77 32.09 11.73
C TRP A 648 16.80 33.05 11.12
N ASN A 649 16.95 33.04 9.78
CA ASN A 649 17.94 33.87 9.10
C ASN A 649 17.38 35.21 8.56
N GLY A 650 16.11 35.52 8.83
CA GLY A 650 15.40 36.70 8.31
C GLY A 650 14.50 36.42 7.11
N GLN A 651 14.58 35.22 6.50
CA GLN A 651 13.74 34.83 5.36
C GLN A 651 13.20 33.40 5.48
N TYR A 652 14.02 32.45 5.92
CA TYR A 652 13.66 31.04 6.14
C TYR A 652 14.43 30.49 7.35
N TYR A 653 14.14 29.24 7.74
CA TYR A 653 14.89 28.55 8.78
C TYR A 653 16.08 27.82 8.16
N ARG A 654 17.28 28.05 8.70
CA ARG A 654 18.50 27.32 8.32
C ARG A 654 18.29 25.82 8.45
N LEU A 655 18.98 25.03 7.63
CA LEU A 655 18.97 23.56 7.74
C LEU A 655 19.26 23.13 9.18
N ASP A 656 20.36 23.66 9.73
CA ASP A 656 20.78 23.49 11.11
C ASP A 656 21.68 24.64 11.59
N SER A 657 22.10 24.59 12.85
CA SER A 657 22.87 25.64 13.51
C SER A 657 24.40 25.55 13.32
N GLU A 658 24.94 24.39 12.95
CA GLU A 658 26.40 24.17 12.98
C GLU A 658 27.03 23.72 11.66
N SER A 659 26.27 23.21 10.68
CA SER A 659 26.83 22.79 9.39
C SER A 659 27.31 23.96 8.52
N GLY A 660 26.74 25.15 8.73
CA GLY A 660 26.95 26.32 7.88
C GLY A 660 26.28 26.21 6.51
N SER A 661 25.41 25.22 6.30
CA SER A 661 24.65 25.08 5.05
C SER A 661 23.64 26.21 4.89
N GLU A 662 23.55 26.73 3.67
CA GLU A 662 22.55 27.74 3.29
C GLU A 662 21.40 27.12 2.47
N VAL A 663 21.33 25.78 2.43
CA VAL A 663 20.26 25.05 1.76
C VAL A 663 18.90 25.40 2.35
N VAL A 664 17.94 25.65 1.45
CA VAL A 664 16.51 25.72 1.75
C VAL A 664 16.00 24.28 1.76
N MET A 665 15.75 23.72 2.94
CA MET A 665 15.13 22.41 3.09
C MET A 665 13.61 22.54 2.88
N ALA A 666 13.02 21.66 2.06
CA ALA A 666 11.60 21.67 1.77
C ALA A 666 10.76 21.41 3.04
N ASP A 667 11.23 20.49 3.88
CA ASP A 667 10.52 20.04 5.08
C ASP A 667 10.96 20.75 6.37
N GLN A 668 11.59 21.93 6.26
CA GLN A 668 12.15 22.68 7.38
C GLN A 668 11.15 23.03 8.50
N LEU A 669 9.84 23.00 8.22
CA LEU A 669 8.78 23.37 9.16
C LEU A 669 7.77 22.22 9.39
N CYS A 670 8.19 20.96 9.28
CA CYS A 670 7.36 19.78 9.58
C CYS A 670 6.68 19.87 10.96
N GLY A 671 7.42 20.25 12.01
CA GLY A 671 6.85 20.43 13.35
C GLY A 671 5.75 21.50 13.40
N GLN A 672 5.88 22.59 12.64
CA GLN A 672 4.86 23.65 12.58
C GLN A 672 3.62 23.20 11.81
N PHE A 673 3.79 22.40 10.75
CA PHE A 673 2.69 21.72 10.08
C PHE A 673 1.88 20.89 11.08
N TYR A 674 2.56 20.04 11.86
CA TYR A 674 1.91 19.20 12.85
C TYR A 674 1.29 19.98 14.01
N ALA A 675 1.93 21.03 14.51
CA ALA A 675 1.36 21.88 15.54
C ALA A 675 0.00 22.45 15.11
N ARG A 676 -0.11 22.97 13.88
CA ARG A 676 -1.39 23.48 13.34
C ARG A 676 -2.39 22.38 13.05
N LEU A 677 -1.93 21.25 12.49
CA LEU A 677 -2.76 20.08 12.23
C LEU A 677 -3.50 19.62 13.50
N LEU A 678 -2.81 19.70 14.64
CA LEU A 678 -3.28 19.22 15.94
C LEU A 678 -3.95 20.31 16.79
N GLY A 679 -4.14 21.53 16.25
CA GLY A 679 -4.72 22.64 17.00
C GLY A 679 -3.87 23.09 18.19
N LEU A 680 -2.57 22.81 18.17
CA LEU A 680 -1.59 23.19 19.18
C LEU A 680 -1.07 24.62 18.93
N PRO A 681 -0.43 25.26 19.91
CA PRO A 681 0.22 26.56 19.71
C PRO A 681 1.25 26.52 18.56
N ASP A 682 1.33 27.61 17.81
CA ASP A 682 2.35 27.76 16.76
C ASP A 682 3.76 27.77 17.39
N ILE A 683 4.65 26.91 16.90
CA ILE A 683 6.05 26.82 17.35
C ILE A 683 6.95 27.89 16.71
N VAL A 684 6.49 28.50 15.62
CA VAL A 684 7.14 29.63 14.95
C VAL A 684 6.13 30.77 14.71
N PRO A 685 6.56 32.04 14.70
CA PRO A 685 5.70 33.14 14.30
C PRO A 685 5.10 32.94 12.90
N CYS A 686 3.80 33.22 12.75
CA CYS A 686 3.04 32.99 11.52
C CYS A 686 3.66 33.71 10.29
N ASP A 687 4.15 34.93 10.45
CA ASP A 687 4.82 35.69 9.40
C ASP A 687 6.12 35.02 8.92
N ARG A 688 6.86 34.38 9.83
CA ARG A 688 8.06 33.60 9.50
C ARG A 688 7.71 32.30 8.80
N ALA A 689 6.66 31.61 9.23
CA ALA A 689 6.16 30.41 8.56
C ALA A 689 5.75 30.71 7.11
N GLU A 690 4.99 31.78 6.89
CA GLU A 690 4.62 32.24 5.54
C GLU A 690 5.85 32.57 4.68
N SER A 691 6.83 33.28 5.23
CA SER A 691 8.07 33.64 4.53
C SER A 691 8.89 32.42 4.14
N ALA A 692 9.01 31.45 5.06
CA ALA A 692 9.71 30.20 4.83
C ALA A 692 9.02 29.38 3.72
N LEU A 693 7.70 29.19 3.78
CA LEU A 693 6.94 28.46 2.75
C LEU A 693 7.03 29.11 1.37
N LYS A 694 6.97 30.44 1.28
CA LYS A 694 7.18 31.18 0.02
C LYS A 694 8.60 30.94 -0.53
N THR A 695 9.60 30.89 0.35
CA THR A 695 10.99 30.64 -0.02
C THR A 695 11.20 29.21 -0.50
N VAL A 696 10.62 28.23 0.21
CA VAL A 696 10.61 26.81 -0.20
C VAL A 696 9.93 26.64 -1.56
N TYR A 697 8.75 27.24 -1.76
CA TYR A 697 8.05 27.20 -3.05
C TYR A 697 8.87 27.82 -4.19
N ASP A 698 9.52 28.96 -3.96
CA ASP A 698 10.33 29.59 -5.00
C ASP A 698 11.61 28.78 -5.32
N ALA A 699 12.36 28.37 -4.30
CA ALA A 699 13.63 27.67 -4.48
C ALA A 699 13.45 26.20 -4.89
N CYS A 700 12.73 25.42 -4.09
CA CYS A 700 12.62 23.97 -4.22
C CYS A 700 11.66 23.52 -5.32
N PHE A 701 10.68 24.35 -5.72
CA PHE A 701 9.75 24.04 -6.81
C PHE A 701 10.03 24.87 -8.05
N ARG A 702 9.82 26.19 -8.00
CA ARG A 702 9.82 27.03 -9.21
C ARG A 702 11.19 27.10 -9.88
N LYS A 703 12.26 27.23 -9.12
CA LYS A 703 13.62 27.33 -9.65
C LYS A 703 14.26 25.97 -9.87
N PHE A 704 13.87 24.96 -9.10
CA PHE A 704 14.28 23.59 -9.33
C PHE A 704 13.57 23.01 -10.56
N GLN A 705 14.31 22.84 -11.66
CA GLN A 705 13.79 22.21 -12.89
C GLN A 705 12.46 22.80 -13.38
N ASN A 706 12.28 24.11 -13.19
CA ASN A 706 11.07 24.86 -13.58
C ASN A 706 9.75 24.30 -13.01
N GLY A 707 9.78 23.54 -11.91
CA GLY A 707 8.60 22.94 -11.28
C GLY A 707 8.02 21.73 -12.01
N GLU A 708 8.75 21.10 -12.93
CA GLU A 708 8.23 19.99 -13.75
C GLU A 708 8.05 18.68 -12.97
N PHE A 709 8.84 18.45 -11.91
CA PHE A 709 8.91 17.16 -11.22
C PHE A 709 8.23 17.16 -9.83
N GLY A 710 8.09 18.32 -9.21
CA GLY A 710 7.82 18.48 -7.79
C GLY A 710 8.97 19.20 -7.08
N MET A 711 8.90 19.30 -5.76
CA MET A 711 9.93 19.94 -4.95
C MET A 711 11.10 19.03 -4.66
N ALA A 712 12.31 19.52 -4.91
CA ALA A 712 13.53 18.93 -4.36
C ALA A 712 13.56 19.08 -2.83
N ASN A 713 14.09 18.08 -2.13
CA ASN A 713 14.21 18.10 -0.67
C ASN A 713 15.08 19.26 -0.16
N GLY A 714 16.11 19.67 -0.91
CA GLY A 714 17.04 20.71 -0.48
C GLY A 714 17.85 21.31 -1.63
N VAL A 715 17.69 22.62 -1.84
CA VAL A 715 18.46 23.41 -2.82
C VAL A 715 18.83 24.78 -2.28
N MET A 716 19.77 25.46 -2.93
CA MET A 716 20.09 26.86 -2.66
C MET A 716 18.94 27.78 -3.12
N LEU A 717 18.95 29.05 -2.71
CA LEU A 717 17.93 30.04 -3.09
C LEU A 717 17.76 30.25 -4.61
N ASP A 718 18.77 29.90 -5.41
CA ASP A 718 18.72 29.96 -6.87
C ASP A 718 18.20 28.67 -7.53
N GLY A 719 17.83 27.66 -6.73
CA GLY A 719 17.33 26.37 -7.18
C GLY A 719 18.41 25.36 -7.54
N TYR A 720 19.70 25.72 -7.43
CA TYR A 720 20.82 24.80 -7.68
C TYR A 720 21.21 24.02 -6.42
N PRO A 721 21.76 22.80 -6.57
CA PRO A 721 22.31 22.07 -5.44
C PRO A 721 23.52 22.77 -4.82
N GLU A 722 23.61 22.73 -3.49
CA GLU A 722 24.85 23.02 -2.77
C GLU A 722 25.95 22.02 -3.15
N ASN A 723 25.59 20.73 -3.20
CA ASN A 723 26.45 19.65 -3.68
C ASN A 723 25.74 18.88 -4.81
N PRO A 724 26.17 19.02 -6.08
CA PRO A 724 25.56 18.33 -7.22
C PRO A 724 25.63 16.79 -7.17
N LYS A 725 26.43 16.23 -6.25
CA LYS A 725 26.57 14.79 -6.04
C LYS A 725 25.72 14.27 -4.87
N ALA A 726 25.05 15.16 -4.13
CA ALA A 726 24.20 14.74 -3.03
C ALA A 726 23.00 13.94 -3.58
N THR A 727 22.60 12.89 -2.85
CA THR A 727 21.51 11.99 -3.23
C THR A 727 20.18 12.57 -2.77
N HIS A 728 19.96 12.61 -1.46
CA HIS A 728 18.70 12.99 -0.83
C HIS A 728 18.25 14.43 -1.11
N PRO A 729 19.11 15.47 -1.02
CA PRO A 729 18.69 16.85 -1.26
C PRO A 729 18.12 17.09 -2.66
N LEU A 730 18.59 16.33 -3.66
CA LEU A 730 18.20 16.49 -5.07
C LEU A 730 17.03 15.60 -5.50
N GLU A 731 16.52 14.77 -4.61
CA GLU A 731 15.36 13.95 -4.86
C GLU A 731 14.07 14.71 -4.60
N VAL A 732 13.02 14.33 -5.34
CA VAL A 732 11.64 14.74 -5.08
C VAL A 732 10.97 13.59 -4.33
N TRP A 733 10.83 13.72 -3.01
CA TRP A 733 10.13 12.72 -2.21
C TRP A 733 8.63 12.91 -2.33
N THR A 734 7.93 11.89 -2.83
CA THR A 734 6.51 11.95 -3.19
C THR A 734 5.65 12.30 -1.98
N GLY A 735 5.87 11.59 -0.87
CA GLY A 735 5.12 11.80 0.37
C GLY A 735 5.40 13.15 1.05
N ILE A 736 6.65 13.62 1.04
CA ILE A 736 7.01 14.95 1.58
C ILE A 736 6.34 16.05 0.78
N ASN A 737 6.32 15.94 -0.54
CA ASN A 737 5.62 16.90 -1.40
C ASN A 737 4.13 16.99 -1.09
N PHE A 738 3.47 15.85 -0.84
CA PHE A 738 2.06 15.82 -0.46
C PHE A 738 1.82 16.37 0.96
N GLY A 739 2.68 16.04 1.93
CA GLY A 739 2.64 16.61 3.27
C GLY A 739 2.81 18.12 3.27
N LEU A 740 3.79 18.62 2.53
CA LEU A 740 4.03 20.06 2.38
C LEU A 740 2.88 20.77 1.65
N ALA A 741 2.27 20.14 0.65
CA ALA A 741 1.06 20.67 0.02
C ALA A 741 -0.11 20.76 1.03
N ALA A 742 -0.26 19.79 1.93
CA ALA A 742 -1.23 19.86 3.02
C ALA A 742 -0.93 21.02 3.99
N PHE A 743 0.35 21.25 4.32
CA PHE A 743 0.75 22.40 5.13
C PHE A 743 0.49 23.74 4.43
N MET A 744 0.81 23.85 3.14
CA MET A 744 0.51 25.03 2.34
C MET A 744 -0.99 25.34 2.33
N LEU A 745 -1.86 24.32 2.26
CA LEU A 745 -3.30 24.50 2.39
C LEU A 745 -3.72 25.07 3.75
N GLN A 746 -3.14 24.57 4.86
CA GLN A 746 -3.38 25.14 6.20
C GLN A 746 -3.00 26.61 6.30
N MET A 747 -2.01 27.03 5.52
CA MET A 747 -1.50 28.40 5.46
C MET A 747 -2.18 29.25 4.36
N GLY A 748 -3.24 28.74 3.72
CA GLY A 748 -4.00 29.46 2.70
C GLY A 748 -3.35 29.53 1.31
N MET A 749 -2.27 28.80 1.07
CA MET A 749 -1.51 28.75 -0.19
C MET A 749 -2.06 27.65 -1.13
N LYS A 750 -3.35 27.73 -1.47
CA LYS A 750 -4.06 26.67 -2.20
C LYS A 750 -3.53 26.44 -3.62
N ASN A 751 -3.13 27.50 -4.32
CA ASN A 751 -2.67 27.37 -5.69
C ASN A 751 -1.31 26.66 -5.74
N GLU A 752 -0.39 27.09 -4.88
CA GLU A 752 0.93 26.52 -4.71
C GLU A 752 0.85 25.03 -4.35
N ALA A 753 0.01 24.69 -3.35
CA ALA A 753 -0.24 23.30 -2.96
C ALA A 753 -0.69 22.42 -4.14
N PHE A 754 -1.64 22.91 -4.94
CA PHE A 754 -2.19 22.15 -6.06
C PHE A 754 -1.21 22.04 -7.24
N GLU A 755 -0.39 23.05 -7.49
CA GLU A 755 0.64 23.00 -8.53
C GLU A 755 1.69 21.91 -8.24
N ILE A 756 2.22 21.87 -7.01
CA ILE A 756 3.22 20.88 -6.60
C ILE A 756 2.62 19.48 -6.64
N THR A 757 1.44 19.30 -6.05
CA THR A 757 0.75 18.00 -6.00
C THR A 757 0.50 17.48 -7.41
N LYS A 758 0.04 18.35 -8.33
CA LYS A 758 -0.20 17.98 -9.72
C LYS A 758 1.09 17.57 -10.44
N ALA A 759 2.20 18.28 -10.21
CA ALA A 759 3.49 17.92 -10.80
C ALA A 759 3.89 16.48 -10.41
N VAL A 760 3.82 16.15 -9.11
CA VAL A 760 4.14 14.81 -8.62
C VAL A 760 3.18 13.74 -9.16
N VAL A 761 1.86 14.00 -9.14
CA VAL A 761 0.84 13.08 -9.68
C VAL A 761 1.09 12.79 -11.16
N ASN A 762 1.45 13.81 -11.96
CA ASN A 762 1.78 13.63 -13.36
C ASN A 762 3.02 12.75 -13.54
N GLN A 763 4.08 12.95 -12.73
CA GLN A 763 5.25 12.08 -12.78
C GLN A 763 4.88 10.61 -12.55
N ILE A 764 4.00 10.33 -11.59
CA ILE A 764 3.59 8.96 -11.25
C ILE A 764 2.75 8.33 -12.37
N TYR A 765 1.64 8.98 -12.74
CA TYR A 765 0.58 8.36 -13.55
C TYR A 765 0.75 8.49 -15.06
N GLU A 766 1.66 9.35 -15.53
CA GLU A 766 1.98 9.50 -16.95
C GLU A 766 3.23 8.70 -17.35
N ASN A 767 4.13 8.39 -16.41
CA ASN A 767 5.47 7.86 -16.71
C ASN A 767 5.77 6.46 -16.16
N GLY A 768 4.73 5.63 -15.97
CA GLY A 768 4.88 4.20 -15.74
C GLY A 768 5.10 3.79 -14.28
N LEU A 769 4.79 4.67 -13.33
CA LEU A 769 4.92 4.41 -11.90
C LEU A 769 3.57 4.14 -11.21
N GLN A 770 2.46 4.09 -11.96
CA GLN A 770 1.15 3.78 -11.39
C GLN A 770 1.15 2.44 -10.67
N PHE A 771 0.52 2.39 -9.48
CA PHE A 771 0.51 1.20 -8.61
C PHE A 771 1.91 0.69 -8.23
N ARG A 772 2.91 1.57 -8.25
CA ARG A 772 4.27 1.34 -7.74
C ARG A 772 4.95 2.66 -7.39
N THR A 773 4.15 3.62 -6.90
CA THR A 773 4.59 4.96 -6.51
C THR A 773 5.85 4.85 -5.65
N PRO A 774 6.96 5.51 -6.04
CA PRO A 774 8.22 5.39 -5.32
C PRO A 774 8.33 6.40 -4.19
N GLU A 775 9.32 6.20 -3.31
CA GLU A 775 9.72 7.24 -2.36
C GLU A 775 10.12 8.50 -3.11
N ALA A 776 11.05 8.34 -4.06
CA ALA A 776 11.71 9.45 -4.72
C ALA A 776 11.71 9.31 -6.24
N VAL A 777 11.55 10.44 -6.92
CA VAL A 777 11.85 10.62 -8.35
C VAL A 777 12.93 11.68 -8.54
N THR A 778 13.65 11.61 -9.66
CA THR A 778 14.66 12.61 -10.03
C THR A 778 14.40 13.21 -11.41
N ALA A 779 15.04 14.35 -11.68
CA ALA A 779 15.00 15.03 -12.97
C ALA A 779 15.62 14.21 -14.13
N ASN A 780 16.39 13.16 -13.81
CA ASN A 780 16.97 12.25 -14.79
C ASN A 780 16.00 11.10 -15.16
N GLN A 781 14.72 11.21 -14.80
CA GLN A 781 13.70 10.19 -15.03
C GLN A 781 14.04 8.82 -14.40
N THR A 782 14.67 8.89 -13.22
CA THR A 782 14.92 7.70 -12.38
C THR A 782 14.14 7.79 -11.08
N PHE A 783 13.88 6.64 -10.46
CA PHE A 783 13.23 6.53 -9.15
C PHE A 783 14.05 5.71 -8.15
N ARG A 784 13.75 5.85 -6.86
CA ARG A 784 14.27 5.02 -5.76
C ARG A 784 13.11 4.46 -4.94
N ALA A 785 13.21 3.19 -4.57
CA ALA A 785 12.28 2.46 -3.70
C ALA A 785 10.82 2.52 -4.17
N SER A 786 10.39 1.57 -5.00
CA SER A 786 9.01 1.51 -5.51
C SER A 786 8.05 0.89 -4.49
N HIS A 787 6.73 1.07 -4.70
CA HIS A 787 5.70 0.58 -3.77
C HIS A 787 5.84 1.17 -2.36
N TYR A 788 5.90 2.50 -2.27
CA TYR A 788 6.34 3.18 -1.05
C TYR A 788 5.18 3.73 -0.21
N LEU A 789 5.22 3.49 1.09
CA LEU A 789 4.17 3.84 2.06
C LEU A 789 3.88 5.35 2.11
N ARG A 790 4.92 6.18 2.00
CA ARG A 790 4.81 7.65 2.12
C ARG A 790 3.87 8.28 1.07
N ALA A 791 3.61 7.61 -0.04
CA ALA A 791 2.71 8.09 -1.09
C ALA A 791 1.27 8.36 -0.61
N MET A 792 0.82 7.65 0.43
CA MET A 792 -0.51 7.86 1.03
C MET A 792 -0.69 9.23 1.70
N ALA A 793 0.38 10.00 1.87
CA ALA A 793 0.34 11.37 2.37
C ALA A 793 -0.57 12.31 1.55
N ILE A 794 -0.90 11.95 0.30
CA ILE A 794 -1.89 12.66 -0.51
C ILE A 794 -3.26 12.77 0.19
N TRP A 795 -3.61 11.83 1.08
CA TRP A 795 -4.83 11.92 1.89
C TRP A 795 -4.80 13.04 2.93
N GLY A 796 -3.61 13.48 3.37
CA GLY A 796 -3.46 14.66 4.22
C GLY A 796 -4.00 15.92 3.56
N ILE A 797 -3.80 16.08 2.24
CA ILE A 797 -4.37 17.18 1.44
C ILE A 797 -5.90 17.15 1.51
N TYR A 798 -6.50 15.97 1.29
CA TYR A 798 -7.95 15.82 1.35
C TYR A 798 -8.48 16.08 2.76
N GLY A 799 -7.79 15.58 3.80
CA GLY A 799 -8.11 15.83 5.21
C GLY A 799 -8.16 17.33 5.53
N ILE A 800 -7.16 18.11 5.11
CA ILE A 800 -7.18 19.57 5.30
C ILE A 800 -8.35 20.23 4.55
N LEU A 801 -8.66 19.78 3.33
CA LEU A 801 -9.78 20.31 2.54
C LEU A 801 -11.17 19.91 3.08
N THR A 802 -11.26 19.00 4.04
CA THR A 802 -12.50 18.56 4.70
C THR A 802 -12.55 18.87 6.19
N ASP A 803 -11.52 19.52 6.75
CA ASP A 803 -11.28 19.62 8.19
C ASP A 803 -11.29 18.25 8.91
N PHE A 804 -10.81 17.19 8.24
CA PHE A 804 -10.84 15.80 8.71
C PHE A 804 -12.23 15.29 9.14
N LYS A 805 -13.30 15.98 8.74
CA LYS A 805 -14.66 15.54 9.04
C LYS A 805 -14.96 14.28 8.23
N PRO A 806 -15.56 13.25 8.84
CA PRO A 806 -16.06 12.11 8.10
C PRO A 806 -16.97 12.61 6.99
N SER A 807 -16.79 12.12 5.75
CA SER A 807 -17.80 12.28 4.71
C SER A 807 -19.12 11.79 5.28
N ALA A 808 -20.12 12.68 5.35
CA ALA A 808 -21.37 12.46 6.09
C ALA A 808 -21.84 11.01 5.97
N LYS A 809 -21.99 10.33 7.12
CA LYS A 809 -22.50 8.96 7.19
C LYS A 809 -23.82 8.92 6.41
N ASN A 810 -23.83 8.22 5.28
CA ASN A 810 -25.07 7.84 4.58
C ASN A 810 -25.43 6.42 4.96
#